data_AF-A0A351AEE2-F1
#
_entry.id   AF-A0A351AEE2-F1
#
_cell.length_a   1.000
_cell.length_b   1.000
_cell.length_c   1.000
_cell.angle_alpha   90.00
_cell.angle_beta   90.00
_cell.angle_gamma   90.00
#
_symmetry.space_group_name_H-M   'P 1'
#
loop_
_entity.id
_entity.type
_entity.pdbx_description
1 polymer ?
#
loop_
_entity_poly.entity_id
_entity_poly.type
_entity_poly.pdbx_seq_one_letter_code
_entity_poly.pdbx_strand_id
1 'polypeptide(L)'
;MIARKFKTALALPLAMVASTSVANAPSLSDWDAALGAVGLNTQTARFDPSMLSFYREGEFAMPIYEGLMGNPWNAPFLMDMHRRSLTVTVSNPLETVSVVSRLAGIPSRRELLGDPIVGAKTRAAAPGALAAILNTYRQQGIITGNVPSLDAVPADAQRATALMLDVLLTSQRFRAAALADINDIPAAYTRASRPEGAYDPVESARSRQLDRRIDRRYLAAAGQDLAAATEAAHLLMRTVDPQAQFRLEIPTKWGAIIVGGAGNDTYGGEPILLVMDTSGDDTYINAPATLSDQNWASISVDIRGKDKYVSDTALLTTEIAQWASRNAARGQAGPGGAVLGVTMLLDGEGDDLYRSHRMGLGGAVYGVSLLRDLAGKDTYDSYGDAQGFARAGAGILEDADGDDTYTGFIQVQGVGLTLGAGLLLDRSGDDRYTANDEVIDFPSPQTSEHNVSMSQGAGNGVRRDYLGGDSLAGGVGVLMDQGGNDEYSCGVFGQGVGYWMGAGLLWDQMGNDKYTGQWYVQGAAAHFAVGILEDGGGRDTYNGFLNMSQGAGHDFSVGALFDYAGSDAYSASPLSLGAGNANGIGIFFDAEGDDTYNAQGTALGNVNPAPVGSLREQALSLGVFLDFGGTDQFPAAVPHAVDGSRKGTFVRRGEP
;
A
#
# COMPACT_ATOMS: atom_id res chain seq x y z
N MET A 1 46.64 9.15 -23.36
CA MET A 1 46.72 7.88 -22.59
C MET A 1 45.61 7.83 -21.53
N ILE A 2 44.39 8.19 -21.94
CA ILE A 2 43.21 8.40 -21.08
C ILE A 2 42.02 7.85 -21.86
N ALA A 3 41.77 6.55 -21.74
CA ALA A 3 40.58 5.86 -22.25
C ALA A 3 40.66 4.39 -21.79
N ARG A 4 40.46 4.15 -20.49
CA ARG A 4 40.23 2.83 -19.85
C ARG A 4 40.23 3.01 -18.33
N LYS A 5 39.14 3.52 -17.76
CA LYS A 5 38.84 3.44 -16.31
C LYS A 5 37.41 3.86 -15.93
N PHE A 6 36.42 3.61 -16.80
CA PHE A 6 35.00 3.83 -16.48
C PHE A 6 34.17 2.64 -17.01
N LYS A 7 34.33 1.47 -16.39
CA LYS A 7 33.53 0.27 -16.71
C LYS A 7 33.22 -0.62 -15.49
N THR A 8 33.26 -0.09 -14.28
CA THR A 8 32.96 -0.84 -13.05
C THR A 8 32.18 0.03 -12.08
N ALA A 9 30.86 0.09 -12.29
CA ALA A 9 29.80 0.40 -11.31
C ALA A 9 28.41 0.29 -11.98
N LEU A 10 28.27 -0.57 -12.99
CA LEU A 10 26.97 -0.94 -13.57
C LEU A 10 26.89 -2.47 -13.47
N ALA A 11 26.83 -2.92 -12.23
CA ALA A 11 26.53 -4.29 -11.88
C ALA A 11 25.67 -4.23 -10.62
N LEU A 12 24.55 -3.48 -10.66
CA LEU A 12 23.33 -4.09 -10.15
C LEU A 12 23.22 -5.41 -10.90
N PRO A 13 22.84 -6.53 -10.27
CA PRO A 13 22.32 -7.61 -11.05
C PRO A 13 21.21 -6.97 -11.88
N LEU A 14 21.42 -6.92 -13.19
CA LEU A 14 20.31 -7.10 -14.10
C LEU A 14 19.84 -8.53 -13.78
N ALA A 15 19.23 -8.73 -12.61
CA ALA A 15 18.33 -9.83 -12.36
C ALA A 15 17.46 -9.76 -13.59
N MET A 16 17.51 -10.83 -14.38
CA MET A 16 16.67 -10.90 -15.54
C MET A 16 15.28 -10.54 -15.01
N VAL A 17 14.74 -9.40 -15.44
CA VAL A 17 13.31 -9.23 -15.52
C VAL A 17 12.88 -10.22 -16.60
N ALA A 18 13.04 -11.50 -16.29
CA ALA A 18 12.14 -12.50 -16.77
C ALA A 18 10.82 -11.95 -16.26
N SER A 19 10.04 -11.41 -17.19
CA SER A 19 8.61 -11.44 -17.05
C SER A 19 8.25 -12.92 -16.84
N THR A 20 8.40 -13.42 -15.62
CA THR A 20 7.70 -14.60 -15.17
C THR A 20 6.26 -14.14 -15.15
N SER A 21 5.61 -14.19 -16.33
CA SER A 21 4.19 -14.41 -16.33
C SER A 21 3.99 -15.60 -15.41
N VAL A 22 3.27 -15.42 -14.32
CA VAL A 22 2.80 -16.53 -13.51
C VAL A 22 2.24 -17.55 -14.49
N ALA A 23 2.94 -18.66 -14.64
CA ALA A 23 2.57 -19.66 -15.62
C ALA A 23 1.20 -20.18 -15.20
N ASN A 24 0.21 -20.07 -16.09
CA ASN A 24 -1.09 -20.71 -15.95
C ASN A 24 -2.13 -20.05 -15.01
N ALA A 25 -2.23 -18.72 -14.97
CA ALA A 25 -3.45 -18.08 -14.44
C ALA A 25 -4.71 -18.65 -15.15
N PRO A 26 -5.72 -19.13 -14.41
CA PRO A 26 -6.86 -19.82 -14.99
C PRO A 26 -7.69 -18.90 -15.90
N SER A 27 -8.01 -19.40 -17.09
CA SER A 27 -8.85 -18.69 -18.05
C SER A 27 -10.34 -18.78 -17.68
N LEU A 28 -11.18 -17.92 -18.27
CA LEU A 28 -12.63 -18.03 -18.09
C LEU A 28 -13.20 -19.39 -18.54
N SER A 29 -12.60 -20.03 -19.54
CA SER A 29 -12.99 -21.39 -19.94
C SER A 29 -12.66 -22.45 -18.90
N ASP A 30 -11.56 -22.28 -18.16
CA ASP A 30 -11.18 -23.20 -17.09
C ASP A 30 -12.16 -23.06 -15.91
N TRP A 31 -12.54 -21.82 -15.58
CA TRP A 31 -13.60 -21.54 -14.62
C TRP A 31 -14.95 -22.10 -15.04
N ASP A 32 -15.36 -21.90 -16.30
CA ASP A 32 -16.61 -22.45 -16.84
C ASP A 32 -16.63 -23.98 -16.80
N ALA A 33 -15.48 -24.61 -17.06
CA ALA A 33 -15.34 -26.05 -16.88
C ALA A 33 -15.59 -26.42 -15.40
N ALA A 34 -14.88 -25.83 -14.45
CA ALA A 34 -15.08 -26.12 -13.02
C ALA A 34 -16.54 -25.92 -12.57
N LEU A 35 -17.10 -24.73 -12.81
CA LEU A 35 -18.46 -24.33 -12.43
C LEU A 35 -19.55 -25.16 -13.11
N GLY A 36 -19.28 -25.69 -14.31
CA GLY A 36 -20.18 -26.56 -15.04
C GLY A 36 -20.56 -27.84 -14.28
N ALA A 37 -19.75 -28.28 -13.30
CA ALA A 37 -20.05 -29.41 -12.44
C ALA A 37 -21.34 -29.23 -11.62
N VAL A 38 -21.75 -27.99 -11.39
CA VAL A 38 -22.98 -27.62 -10.67
C VAL A 38 -23.99 -26.88 -11.55
N GLY A 39 -23.78 -26.88 -12.87
CA GLY A 39 -24.65 -26.19 -13.83
C GLY A 39 -24.54 -24.67 -13.79
N LEU A 40 -23.42 -24.14 -13.28
CA LEU A 40 -23.09 -22.72 -13.31
C LEU A 40 -22.02 -22.44 -14.39
N ASN A 41 -21.82 -21.17 -14.70
CA ASN A 41 -20.70 -20.64 -15.47
C ASN A 41 -20.31 -19.26 -14.91
N THR A 42 -19.26 -18.67 -15.44
CA THR A 42 -18.73 -17.36 -15.04
C THR A 42 -19.75 -16.21 -15.16
N GLN A 43 -20.81 -16.36 -15.98
CA GLN A 43 -21.89 -15.38 -16.12
C GLN A 43 -23.01 -15.54 -15.09
N THR A 44 -23.19 -16.74 -14.53
CA THR A 44 -24.24 -17.06 -13.55
C THR A 44 -23.71 -17.20 -12.13
N ALA A 45 -22.42 -17.51 -11.96
CA ALA A 45 -21.75 -17.65 -10.68
C ALA A 45 -21.26 -16.29 -10.16
N ARG A 46 -22.16 -15.32 -10.06
CA ARG A 46 -21.86 -13.97 -9.55
C ARG A 46 -23.06 -13.46 -8.76
N PHE A 47 -22.87 -12.39 -8.02
CA PHE A 47 -23.99 -11.76 -7.32
C PHE A 47 -24.98 -11.13 -8.29
N ASP A 48 -26.28 -11.24 -7.98
CA ASP A 48 -27.31 -10.49 -8.68
C ASP A 48 -27.25 -9.01 -8.24
N PRO A 49 -26.98 -8.06 -9.15
CA PRO A 49 -26.91 -6.64 -8.81
C PRO A 49 -28.20 -6.09 -8.19
N SER A 50 -29.36 -6.61 -8.61
CA SER A 50 -30.67 -6.23 -8.10
C SER A 50 -30.80 -6.64 -6.64
N MET A 51 -30.37 -7.86 -6.30
CA MET A 51 -30.36 -8.35 -4.92
C MET A 51 -29.37 -7.58 -4.05
N LEU A 52 -28.16 -7.31 -4.56
CA LEU A 52 -27.17 -6.52 -3.83
C LEU A 52 -27.68 -5.11 -3.50
N SER A 53 -28.47 -4.49 -4.38
CA SER A 53 -28.97 -3.12 -4.18
C SER A 53 -29.87 -2.93 -2.95
N PHE A 54 -30.42 -4.02 -2.38
CA PHE A 54 -31.19 -3.96 -1.12
C PHE A 54 -30.31 -3.88 0.14
N TYR A 55 -29.04 -4.28 0.04
CA TYR A 55 -28.16 -4.46 1.19
C TYR A 55 -26.90 -3.60 1.15
N ARG A 56 -26.34 -3.43 -0.05
CA ARG A 56 -25.07 -2.75 -0.26
C ARG A 56 -25.28 -1.24 -0.27
N GLU A 57 -24.74 -0.55 0.73
CA GLU A 57 -24.72 0.91 0.80
C GLU A 57 -23.28 1.40 1.08
N GLY A 58 -22.80 2.29 0.22
CA GLY A 58 -21.50 2.93 0.37
C GLY A 58 -21.25 3.91 -0.75
N GLU A 59 -20.98 5.17 -0.40
CA GLU A 59 -20.49 6.13 -1.39
C GLU A 59 -19.02 5.83 -1.75
N PHE A 60 -18.60 6.25 -2.95
CA PHE A 60 -17.19 6.21 -3.39
C PHE A 60 -16.61 4.82 -3.69
N ALA A 61 -17.41 3.87 -4.17
CA ALA A 61 -16.88 2.57 -4.61
C ALA A 61 -15.75 2.73 -5.66
N MET A 62 -14.64 2.00 -5.45
CA MET A 62 -13.47 2.07 -6.33
C MET A 62 -13.66 1.24 -7.62
N PRO A 63 -13.07 1.63 -8.76
CA PRO A 63 -13.24 0.89 -10.01
C PRO A 63 -12.78 -0.57 -9.97
N ILE A 64 -11.65 -0.86 -9.31
CA ILE A 64 -11.14 -2.23 -9.17
C ILE A 64 -12.09 -3.10 -8.33
N TYR A 65 -12.65 -2.53 -7.27
CA TYR A 65 -13.67 -3.17 -6.44
C TYR A 65 -14.91 -3.52 -7.26
N GLU A 66 -15.47 -2.58 -8.02
CA GLU A 66 -16.65 -2.84 -8.86
C GLU A 66 -16.35 -3.86 -9.97
N GLY A 67 -15.14 -3.84 -10.54
CA GLY A 67 -14.70 -4.83 -11.53
C GLY A 67 -14.66 -6.24 -10.95
N LEU A 68 -14.06 -6.42 -9.78
CA LEU A 68 -13.93 -7.71 -9.10
C LEU A 68 -15.28 -8.22 -8.56
N MET A 69 -16.11 -7.34 -8.01
CA MET A 69 -17.46 -7.71 -7.56
C MET A 69 -18.40 -8.07 -8.72
N GLY A 70 -18.29 -7.35 -9.85
CA GLY A 70 -19.14 -7.57 -11.02
C GLY A 70 -18.83 -8.87 -11.75
N ASN A 71 -17.56 -9.29 -11.75
CA ASN A 71 -17.13 -10.57 -12.29
C ASN A 71 -15.88 -11.10 -11.55
N PRO A 72 -16.05 -11.87 -10.46
CA PRO A 72 -14.92 -12.35 -9.64
C PRO A 72 -13.97 -13.26 -10.41
N TRP A 73 -14.44 -13.93 -11.47
CA TRP A 73 -13.65 -14.85 -12.28
C TRP A 73 -12.61 -14.15 -13.17
N ASN A 74 -12.69 -12.83 -13.30
CA ASN A 74 -11.66 -12.02 -13.96
C ASN A 74 -10.49 -11.65 -13.04
N ALA A 75 -10.54 -12.03 -11.76
CA ALA A 75 -9.54 -11.65 -10.77
C ALA A 75 -8.11 -11.96 -11.24
N PRO A 76 -7.75 -13.19 -11.67
CA PRO A 76 -6.36 -13.50 -12.08
C PRO A 76 -5.84 -12.58 -13.19
N PHE A 77 -6.68 -12.29 -14.19
CA PHE A 77 -6.32 -11.36 -15.27
C PHE A 77 -6.12 -9.92 -14.76
N LEU A 78 -7.01 -9.42 -13.91
CA LEU A 78 -6.90 -8.07 -13.36
C LEU A 78 -5.65 -7.93 -12.47
N MET A 79 -5.36 -8.94 -11.64
CA MET A 79 -4.20 -8.94 -10.77
C MET A 79 -2.90 -8.96 -11.59
N ASP A 80 -2.78 -9.87 -12.57
CA ASP A 80 -1.62 -9.94 -13.48
C ASP A 80 -1.35 -8.60 -14.20
N MET A 81 -2.40 -7.91 -14.68
CA MET A 81 -2.23 -6.59 -15.32
C MET A 81 -1.68 -5.53 -14.36
N HIS A 82 -2.12 -5.53 -13.09
CA HIS A 82 -1.64 -4.59 -12.09
C HIS A 82 -0.23 -4.94 -11.61
N ARG A 83 0.06 -6.21 -11.30
CA ARG A 83 1.40 -6.69 -10.94
C ARG A 83 2.43 -6.35 -12.00
N ARG A 84 2.15 -6.65 -13.28
CA ARG A 84 3.04 -6.29 -14.40
C ARG A 84 3.25 -4.78 -14.51
N SER A 85 2.23 -3.99 -14.23
CA SER A 85 2.34 -2.53 -14.26
C SER A 85 3.26 -1.99 -13.17
N LEU A 86 3.35 -2.64 -12.00
CA LEU A 86 4.27 -2.27 -10.91
C LEU A 86 5.66 -2.88 -11.06
N THR A 87 5.76 -4.09 -11.58
CA THR A 87 7.04 -4.81 -11.80
C THR A 87 8.00 -3.98 -12.66
N VAL A 88 7.50 -3.23 -13.63
CA VAL A 88 8.32 -2.45 -14.57
C VAL A 88 8.67 -1.04 -14.08
N THR A 89 8.26 -0.64 -12.87
CA THR A 89 8.45 0.74 -12.37
C THR A 89 9.72 0.95 -11.57
N VAL A 90 10.57 -0.07 -11.40
CA VAL A 90 11.80 -0.02 -10.57
C VAL A 90 12.64 1.24 -10.81
N SER A 91 12.79 1.71 -12.06
CA SER A 91 13.55 2.94 -12.37
C SER A 91 12.67 4.14 -12.74
N ASN A 92 11.38 4.09 -12.41
CA ASN A 92 10.38 5.10 -12.75
C ASN A 92 9.34 5.26 -11.62
N PRO A 93 9.71 5.89 -10.49
CA PRO A 93 8.79 6.09 -9.37
C PRO A 93 7.57 6.98 -9.72
N LEU A 94 7.66 7.80 -10.78
CA LEU A 94 6.48 8.51 -11.30
C LEU A 94 5.41 7.52 -11.74
N GLU A 95 5.78 6.47 -12.49
CA GLU A 95 4.81 5.45 -12.92
C GLU A 95 4.30 4.63 -11.73
N THR A 96 5.10 4.37 -10.69
CA THR A 96 4.59 3.78 -9.42
C THR A 96 3.43 4.64 -8.87
N VAL A 97 3.63 5.96 -8.73
CA VAL A 97 2.58 6.89 -8.29
C VAL A 97 1.38 6.90 -9.28
N SER A 98 1.63 6.79 -10.58
CA SER A 98 0.57 6.71 -11.59
C SER A 98 -0.28 5.45 -11.44
N VAL A 99 0.33 4.28 -11.24
CA VAL A 99 -0.38 3.01 -11.02
C VAL A 99 -1.27 3.10 -9.78
N VAL A 100 -0.73 3.55 -8.65
CA VAL A 100 -1.48 3.69 -7.39
C VAL A 100 -2.62 4.72 -7.54
N SER A 101 -2.40 5.81 -8.28
CA SER A 101 -3.46 6.78 -8.59
C SER A 101 -4.61 6.16 -9.41
N ARG A 102 -4.30 5.21 -10.33
CA ARG A 102 -5.34 4.47 -11.07
C ARG A 102 -6.13 3.55 -10.14
N LEU A 103 -5.47 2.87 -9.20
CA LEU A 103 -6.12 2.05 -8.17
C LEU A 103 -7.06 2.89 -7.28
N ALA A 104 -6.65 4.12 -6.93
CA ALA A 104 -7.46 5.08 -6.16
C ALA A 104 -8.63 5.72 -6.95
N GLY A 105 -8.91 5.25 -8.17
CA GLY A 105 -9.98 5.76 -9.04
C GLY A 105 -9.73 7.17 -9.59
N ILE A 106 -8.48 7.64 -9.61
CA ILE A 106 -8.07 8.97 -10.08
C ILE A 106 -6.97 8.84 -11.15
N PRO A 107 -7.26 8.19 -12.29
CA PRO A 107 -6.25 7.89 -13.29
C PRO A 107 -5.59 9.17 -13.84
N SER A 108 -4.26 9.18 -13.84
CA SER A 108 -3.44 10.24 -14.41
C SER A 108 -2.20 9.64 -15.05
N ARG A 109 -1.94 9.95 -16.32
CA ARG A 109 -0.79 9.46 -17.11
C ARG A 109 0.09 10.63 -17.54
N ARG A 110 0.87 11.19 -16.61
CA ARG A 110 1.68 12.40 -16.86
C ARG A 110 2.72 12.20 -17.97
N GLU A 111 3.25 10.99 -18.12
CA GLU A 111 4.29 10.66 -19.11
C GLU A 111 3.76 10.29 -20.51
N LEU A 112 2.43 10.29 -20.73
CA LEU A 112 1.86 9.84 -22.01
C LEU A 112 2.39 10.61 -23.23
N LEU A 113 2.71 11.90 -23.06
CA LEU A 113 3.23 12.78 -24.12
C LEU A 113 4.73 13.08 -23.96
N GLY A 114 5.43 12.31 -23.12
CA GLY A 114 6.84 12.51 -22.76
C GLY A 114 7.02 12.99 -21.31
N ASP A 115 8.28 13.19 -20.92
CA ASP A 115 8.67 13.58 -19.57
C ASP A 115 8.00 14.92 -19.16
N PRO A 116 7.12 14.93 -18.14
CA PRO A 116 6.37 16.12 -17.74
C PRO A 116 7.26 17.22 -17.14
N ILE A 117 8.44 16.87 -16.64
CA ILE A 117 9.38 17.79 -16.00
C ILE A 117 10.59 18.14 -16.90
N VAL A 118 10.56 17.76 -18.19
CA VAL A 118 11.65 18.05 -19.15
C VAL A 118 12.01 19.54 -19.20
N GLY A 119 11.01 20.42 -19.07
CA GLY A 119 11.23 21.86 -19.02
C GLY A 119 12.01 22.30 -17.78
N ALA A 120 11.72 21.71 -16.61
CA ALA A 120 12.43 21.96 -15.36
C ALA A 120 13.86 21.41 -15.44
N LYS A 121 14.05 20.20 -15.96
CA LYS A 121 15.39 19.61 -16.22
C LYS A 121 16.25 20.51 -17.10
N THR A 122 15.65 21.09 -18.15
CA THR A 122 16.33 22.01 -19.07
C THR A 122 16.74 23.30 -18.36
N ARG A 123 15.86 23.90 -17.55
CA ARG A 123 16.16 25.12 -16.79
C ARG A 123 17.20 24.88 -15.70
N ALA A 124 17.11 23.77 -14.99
CA ALA A 124 18.07 23.39 -13.94
C ALA A 124 19.49 23.19 -14.48
N ALA A 125 19.63 22.72 -15.73
CA ALA A 125 20.92 22.55 -16.38
C ALA A 125 21.59 23.86 -16.82
N ALA A 126 20.89 25.00 -16.78
CA ALA A 126 21.46 26.28 -17.17
C ALA A 126 22.45 26.82 -16.11
N PRO A 127 23.52 27.54 -16.50
CA PRO A 127 24.42 28.18 -15.55
C PRO A 127 23.66 29.14 -14.60
N GLY A 128 23.89 29.02 -13.30
CA GLY A 128 23.25 29.87 -12.28
C GLY A 128 21.76 29.58 -12.05
N ALA A 129 21.25 28.42 -12.46
CA ALA A 129 19.85 28.04 -12.32
C ALA A 129 19.33 28.13 -10.88
N LEU A 130 20.12 27.69 -9.90
CA LEU A 130 19.73 27.77 -8.48
C LEU A 130 19.51 29.22 -8.02
N ALA A 131 20.43 30.12 -8.36
CA ALA A 131 20.28 31.54 -8.04
C ALA A 131 19.04 32.15 -8.72
N ALA A 132 18.75 31.74 -9.96
CA ALA A 132 17.58 32.21 -10.69
C ALA A 132 16.27 31.79 -10.01
N ILE A 133 16.11 30.51 -9.66
CA ILE A 133 14.89 30.02 -9.02
C ILE A 133 14.72 30.57 -7.59
N LEU A 134 15.82 30.71 -6.83
CA LEU A 134 15.77 31.35 -5.51
C LEU A 134 15.34 32.83 -5.60
N ASN A 135 15.75 33.55 -6.66
CA ASN A 135 15.26 34.91 -6.90
C ASN A 135 13.76 34.92 -7.23
N THR A 136 13.25 33.95 -7.99
CA THR A 136 11.80 33.79 -8.21
C THR A 136 11.07 33.54 -6.88
N TYR A 137 11.57 32.65 -6.04
CA TYR A 137 11.00 32.38 -4.71
C TYR A 137 10.97 33.63 -3.83
N ARG A 138 12.04 34.44 -3.85
CA ARG A 138 12.09 35.73 -3.13
C ARG A 138 11.07 36.73 -3.66
N GLN A 139 10.96 36.87 -4.99
CA GLN A 139 9.99 37.77 -5.62
C GLN A 139 8.54 37.39 -5.31
N GLN A 140 8.26 36.10 -5.13
CA GLN A 140 6.95 35.60 -4.71
C GLN A 140 6.72 35.63 -3.18
N GLY A 141 7.67 36.16 -2.41
CA GLY A 141 7.59 36.22 -0.95
C GLY A 141 7.50 34.82 -0.31
N ILE A 142 8.16 33.82 -0.91
CA ILE A 142 8.25 32.46 -0.35
C ILE A 142 9.43 32.38 0.62
N ILE A 143 10.60 32.91 0.24
CA ILE A 143 11.77 33.02 1.12
C ILE A 143 11.51 34.08 2.19
N THR A 144 11.72 33.71 3.45
CA THR A 144 11.43 34.57 4.62
C THR A 144 12.69 35.14 5.27
N GLY A 145 13.87 34.65 4.90
CA GLY A 145 15.15 35.09 5.47
C GLY A 145 16.26 35.31 4.44
N ASN A 146 17.50 35.25 4.91
CA ASN A 146 18.68 35.44 4.08
C ASN A 146 18.92 34.21 3.19
N VAL A 147 19.44 34.45 1.98
CA VAL A 147 19.99 33.39 1.13
C VAL A 147 21.51 33.50 1.21
N PRO A 148 22.23 32.49 1.74
CA PRO A 148 23.68 32.48 1.80
C PRO A 148 24.35 32.49 0.40
N SER A 149 25.68 32.62 0.36
CA SER A 149 26.41 32.40 -0.88
C SER A 149 26.28 30.94 -1.33
N LEU A 150 26.16 30.73 -2.64
CA LEU A 150 26.08 29.40 -3.24
C LEU A 150 27.46 28.84 -3.63
N ASP A 151 28.54 29.61 -3.47
CA ASP A 151 29.89 29.26 -3.96
C ASP A 151 30.44 27.96 -3.36
N ALA A 152 30.03 27.63 -2.14
CA ALA A 152 30.45 26.42 -1.43
C ALA A 152 29.66 25.17 -1.85
N VAL A 153 28.52 25.33 -2.53
CA VAL A 153 27.65 24.21 -2.92
C VAL A 153 28.13 23.63 -4.26
N PRO A 154 28.42 22.32 -4.35
CA PRO A 154 28.84 21.68 -5.59
C PRO A 154 27.84 21.88 -6.75
N ALA A 155 28.35 21.92 -7.99
CA ALA A 155 27.54 22.27 -9.16
C ALA A 155 26.35 21.32 -9.39
N ASP A 156 26.55 20.01 -9.22
CA ASP A 156 25.47 19.03 -9.38
C ASP A 156 24.45 19.11 -8.23
N ALA A 157 24.88 19.41 -7.00
CA ALA A 157 23.98 19.71 -5.90
C ALA A 157 23.15 20.98 -6.16
N GLN A 158 23.76 22.04 -6.70
CA GLN A 158 23.00 23.22 -7.11
C GLN A 158 21.99 22.91 -8.20
N ARG A 159 22.34 22.05 -9.18
CA ARG A 159 21.46 21.63 -10.26
C ARG A 159 20.29 20.78 -9.76
N ALA A 160 20.54 19.83 -8.87
CA ALA A 160 19.52 19.02 -8.21
C ALA A 160 18.54 19.90 -7.42
N THR A 161 19.08 20.83 -6.62
CA THR A 161 18.28 21.81 -5.87
C THR A 161 17.43 22.67 -6.81
N ALA A 162 18.01 23.18 -7.89
CA ALA A 162 17.29 24.02 -8.84
C ALA A 162 16.13 23.26 -9.51
N LEU A 163 16.34 21.99 -9.88
CA LEU A 163 15.31 21.11 -10.42
C LEU A 163 14.15 20.94 -9.44
N MET A 164 14.46 20.56 -8.20
CA MET A 164 13.45 20.34 -7.17
C MET A 164 12.63 21.58 -6.89
N LEU A 165 13.27 22.75 -6.75
CA LEU A 165 12.57 24.01 -6.50
C LEU A 165 11.69 24.45 -7.69
N ASP A 166 12.13 24.23 -8.92
CA ASP A 166 11.31 24.53 -10.10
C ASP A 166 10.05 23.66 -10.11
N VAL A 167 10.19 22.34 -9.91
CA VAL A 167 9.07 21.42 -9.89
C VAL A 167 8.14 21.70 -8.72
N LEU A 168 8.65 21.91 -7.50
CA LEU A 168 7.88 22.32 -6.33
C LEU A 168 7.02 23.55 -6.61
N LEU A 169 7.59 24.58 -7.23
CA LEU A 169 6.87 25.80 -7.55
C LEU A 169 5.72 25.55 -8.53
N THR A 170 5.92 24.70 -9.53
CA THR A 170 4.86 24.33 -10.47
C THR A 170 3.79 23.43 -9.83
N SER A 171 4.20 22.44 -9.04
CA SER A 171 3.33 21.48 -8.34
C SER A 171 2.47 22.14 -7.26
N GLN A 172 2.92 23.27 -6.68
CA GLN A 172 2.11 24.05 -5.75
C GLN A 172 0.78 24.49 -6.37
N ARG A 173 0.76 24.77 -7.68
CA ARG A 173 -0.46 25.16 -8.40
C ARG A 173 -1.47 24.02 -8.48
N PHE A 174 -1.01 22.78 -8.59
CA PHE A 174 -1.88 21.61 -8.53
C PHE A 174 -2.50 21.46 -7.15
N ARG A 175 -1.73 21.65 -6.07
CA ARG A 175 -2.32 21.67 -4.73
C ARG A 175 -3.36 22.78 -4.58
N ALA A 176 -3.06 23.98 -5.05
CA ALA A 176 -4.01 25.09 -5.00
C ALA A 176 -5.32 24.76 -5.75
N ALA A 177 -5.23 24.08 -6.90
CA ALA A 177 -6.39 23.59 -7.64
C ALA A 177 -7.14 22.48 -6.90
N ALA A 178 -6.43 21.54 -6.26
CA ALA A 178 -7.03 20.46 -5.46
C ALA A 178 -7.90 20.97 -4.31
N LEU A 179 -7.51 22.11 -3.73
CA LEU A 179 -8.15 22.70 -2.56
C LEU A 179 -9.00 23.94 -2.90
N ALA A 180 -9.28 24.19 -4.18
CA ALA A 180 -9.97 25.41 -4.62
C ALA A 180 -11.37 25.60 -3.99
N ASP A 181 -12.06 24.50 -3.67
CA ASP A 181 -13.39 24.49 -3.05
C ASP A 181 -13.36 24.41 -1.51
N ILE A 182 -12.18 24.53 -0.90
CA ILE A 182 -11.98 24.48 0.55
C ILE A 182 -11.81 25.91 1.11
N ASN A 183 -12.83 26.38 1.83
CA ASN A 183 -12.87 27.74 2.38
C ASN A 183 -11.91 27.95 3.58
N ASP A 184 -11.64 26.89 4.35
CA ASP A 184 -10.82 26.94 5.57
C ASP A 184 -9.84 25.76 5.55
N ILE A 185 -8.69 25.98 4.90
CA ILE A 185 -7.64 24.97 4.75
C ILE A 185 -7.02 24.59 6.12
N PRO A 186 -6.71 25.52 7.03
CA PRO A 186 -6.24 25.15 8.38
C PRO A 186 -7.19 24.21 9.14
N ALA A 187 -8.51 24.45 9.08
CA ALA A 187 -9.49 23.56 9.71
C ALA A 187 -9.59 22.21 9.00
N ALA A 188 -9.50 22.19 7.66
CA ALA A 188 -9.46 20.95 6.88
C ALA A 188 -8.22 20.11 7.25
N TYR A 189 -7.06 20.73 7.39
CA TYR A 189 -5.82 20.08 7.81
C TYR A 189 -5.97 19.49 9.21
N THR A 190 -6.43 20.30 10.18
CA THR A 190 -6.65 19.85 11.56
C THR A 190 -7.60 18.65 11.65
N ARG A 191 -8.60 18.58 10.76
CA ARG A 191 -9.54 17.46 10.67
C ARG A 191 -8.89 16.22 10.06
N ALA A 192 -8.08 16.40 9.02
CA ALA A 192 -7.37 15.31 8.35
C ALA A 192 -6.28 14.70 9.23
N SER A 193 -5.67 15.48 10.13
CA SER A 193 -4.62 15.02 11.07
C SER A 193 -5.15 14.40 12.37
N ARG A 194 -6.37 13.87 12.36
CA ARG A 194 -6.97 13.21 13.53
C ARG A 194 -7.31 11.76 13.19
N PRO A 195 -7.02 10.81 14.09
CA PRO A 195 -7.52 9.45 13.92
C PRO A 195 -9.06 9.46 13.98
N GLU A 196 -9.68 8.46 13.36
CA GLU A 196 -11.13 8.27 13.48
C GLU A 196 -11.48 7.94 14.94
N GLY A 197 -12.48 8.63 15.48
CA GLY A 197 -12.96 8.45 16.86
C GLY A 197 -14.31 7.73 16.91
N ALA A 198 -14.97 7.80 18.07
CA ALA A 198 -16.36 7.37 18.19
C ALA A 198 -17.23 8.11 17.17
N TYR A 199 -18.23 7.41 16.63
CA TYR A 199 -19.11 7.97 15.61
C TYR A 199 -19.84 9.23 16.11
N ASP A 200 -19.66 10.33 15.37
CA ASP A 200 -20.41 11.58 15.52
C ASP A 200 -21.00 11.97 14.15
N PRO A 201 -22.33 12.13 14.03
CA PRO A 201 -22.97 12.39 12.73
C PRO A 201 -22.60 13.74 12.13
N VAL A 202 -22.29 14.76 12.94
CA VAL A 202 -21.90 16.09 12.46
C VAL A 202 -20.48 16.06 11.92
N GLU A 203 -19.55 15.43 12.63
CA GLU A 203 -18.17 15.26 12.19
C GLU A 203 -18.07 14.32 10.97
N SER A 204 -18.91 13.28 10.91
CA SER A 204 -19.02 12.40 9.74
C SER A 204 -19.49 13.17 8.51
N ALA A 205 -20.58 13.95 8.63
CA ALA A 205 -21.09 14.78 7.54
C ALA A 205 -20.05 15.79 7.03
N ARG A 206 -19.26 16.40 7.94
CA ARG A 206 -18.17 17.32 7.58
C ARG A 206 -17.03 16.61 6.85
N SER A 207 -16.64 15.42 7.31
CA SER A 207 -15.58 14.62 6.68
C SER A 207 -15.99 14.18 5.27
N ARG A 208 -17.22 13.69 5.13
CA ARG A 208 -17.82 13.33 3.84
C ARG A 208 -17.93 14.51 2.87
N GLN A 209 -18.15 15.72 3.36
CA GLN A 209 -18.08 16.92 2.51
C GLN A 209 -16.66 17.22 2.04
N LEU A 210 -15.65 16.96 2.87
CA LEU A 210 -14.25 17.10 2.48
C LEU A 210 -13.89 16.09 1.37
N ASP A 211 -14.28 14.84 1.54
CA ASP A 211 -14.12 13.75 0.56
C ASP A 211 -14.65 14.12 -0.83
N ARG A 212 -15.75 14.87 -0.90
CA ARG A 212 -16.35 15.34 -2.16
C ARG A 212 -15.67 16.56 -2.77
N ARG A 213 -15.07 17.42 -1.95
CA ARG A 213 -14.61 18.76 -2.36
C ARG A 213 -13.14 18.82 -2.73
N ILE A 214 -12.33 17.89 -2.20
CA ILE A 214 -10.91 17.83 -2.55
C ILE A 214 -10.76 17.11 -3.88
N ASP A 215 -10.24 17.81 -4.89
CA ASP A 215 -9.93 17.19 -6.18
C ASP A 215 -8.57 16.49 -6.14
N ARG A 216 -8.61 15.22 -5.70
CA ARG A 216 -7.44 14.34 -5.54
C ARG A 216 -6.62 14.17 -6.82
N ARG A 217 -7.19 14.39 -8.01
CA ARG A 217 -6.49 14.23 -9.30
C ARG A 217 -5.32 15.19 -9.43
N TYR A 218 -5.47 16.43 -8.94
CA TYR A 218 -4.39 17.40 -8.99
C TYR A 218 -3.26 17.04 -8.02
N LEU A 219 -3.56 16.51 -6.83
CA LEU A 219 -2.53 16.02 -5.91
C LEU A 219 -1.78 14.81 -6.48
N ALA A 220 -2.48 13.87 -7.14
CA ALA A 220 -1.86 12.78 -7.87
C ALA A 220 -0.91 13.29 -8.98
N ALA A 221 -1.29 14.33 -9.72
CA ALA A 221 -0.43 14.95 -10.72
C ALA A 221 0.83 15.60 -10.10
N ALA A 222 0.67 16.30 -8.96
CA ALA A 222 1.78 16.87 -8.22
C ALA A 222 2.74 15.79 -7.69
N GLY A 223 2.19 14.69 -7.16
CA GLY A 223 2.95 13.54 -6.69
C GLY A 223 3.77 12.90 -7.81
N GLN A 224 3.18 12.70 -8.99
CA GLN A 224 3.88 12.18 -10.17
C GLN A 224 5.07 13.07 -10.56
N ASP A 225 4.87 14.38 -10.67
CA ASP A 225 5.94 15.30 -11.04
C ASP A 225 7.06 15.36 -10.01
N LEU A 226 6.69 15.36 -8.72
CA LEU A 226 7.65 15.39 -7.63
C LEU A 226 8.43 14.08 -7.52
N ALA A 227 7.80 12.92 -7.74
CA ALA A 227 8.51 11.63 -7.78
C ALA A 227 9.56 11.60 -8.90
N ALA A 228 9.23 12.07 -10.11
CA ALA A 228 10.21 12.17 -11.20
C ALA A 228 11.34 13.16 -10.88
N ALA A 229 11.04 14.24 -10.16
CA ALA A 229 12.04 15.23 -9.77
C ALA A 229 12.98 14.69 -8.69
N THR A 230 12.43 13.99 -7.69
CA THR A 230 13.18 13.33 -6.61
C THR A 230 14.18 12.33 -7.17
N GLU A 231 13.75 11.43 -8.07
CA GLU A 231 14.65 10.47 -8.75
C GLU A 231 15.76 11.19 -9.54
N ALA A 232 15.39 12.20 -10.34
CA ALA A 232 16.36 12.95 -11.12
C ALA A 232 17.35 13.75 -10.24
N ALA A 233 16.90 14.24 -9.08
CA ALA A 233 17.73 14.92 -8.10
C ALA A 233 18.69 13.94 -7.41
N HIS A 234 18.22 12.76 -7.00
CA HIS A 234 19.04 11.69 -6.45
C HIS A 234 20.20 11.33 -7.40
N LEU A 235 19.90 11.11 -8.69
CA LEU A 235 20.92 10.79 -9.70
C LEU A 235 21.97 11.89 -9.87
N LEU A 236 21.60 13.16 -9.68
CA LEU A 236 22.54 14.30 -9.71
C LEU A 236 23.34 14.39 -8.42
N MET A 237 22.71 14.20 -7.26
CA MET A 237 23.38 14.27 -5.96
C MET A 237 24.40 13.13 -5.80
N ARG A 238 24.17 11.96 -6.39
CA ARG A 238 25.13 10.84 -6.42
C ARG A 238 26.49 11.19 -7.01
N THR A 239 26.59 12.17 -7.90
CA THR A 239 27.85 12.57 -8.54
C THR A 239 28.68 13.53 -7.69
N VAL A 240 28.12 14.07 -6.61
CA VAL A 240 28.82 14.92 -5.66
C VAL A 240 29.86 14.08 -4.91
N ASP A 241 31.04 14.66 -4.68
CA ASP A 241 32.10 14.01 -3.91
C ASP A 241 31.59 13.70 -2.48
N PRO A 242 31.59 12.42 -2.05
CA PRO A 242 31.09 12.02 -0.72
C PRO A 242 31.95 12.52 0.44
N GLN A 243 33.01 13.28 0.18
CA GLN A 243 33.81 13.96 1.22
C GLN A 243 33.64 15.48 1.18
N ALA A 244 32.82 16.01 0.28
CA ALA A 244 32.59 17.44 0.17
C ALA A 244 31.81 17.97 1.37
N GLN A 245 32.42 18.88 2.13
CA GLN A 245 31.76 19.56 3.23
C GLN A 245 31.16 20.88 2.77
N PHE A 246 29.84 20.98 2.84
CA PHE A 246 29.10 22.21 2.56
C PHE A 246 27.76 22.16 3.28
N ARG A 247 27.17 23.34 3.50
CA ARG A 247 25.80 23.45 4.02
C ARG A 247 25.14 24.68 3.45
N LEU A 248 23.94 24.50 2.91
CA LEU A 248 23.06 25.57 2.50
C LEU A 248 21.76 25.44 3.27
N GLU A 249 21.32 26.51 3.92
CA GLU A 249 20.03 26.55 4.61
C GLU A 249 19.31 27.86 4.28
N ILE A 250 18.07 27.75 3.81
CA ILE A 250 17.25 28.88 3.38
C ILE A 250 15.86 28.73 3.98
N PRO A 251 15.45 29.62 4.91
CA PRO A 251 14.11 29.58 5.48
C PRO A 251 13.07 30.05 4.47
N THR A 252 11.95 29.33 4.39
CA THR A 252 10.79 29.70 3.58
C THR A 252 9.51 29.56 4.38
N LYS A 253 8.42 30.16 3.90
CA LYS A 253 7.09 29.98 4.50
C LYS A 253 6.52 28.56 4.36
N TRP A 254 7.09 27.73 3.47
CA TRP A 254 6.68 26.34 3.29
C TRP A 254 7.54 25.35 4.08
N GLY A 255 8.56 25.83 4.79
CA GLY A 255 9.59 25.02 5.45
C GLY A 255 10.99 25.33 4.93
N ALA A 256 12.02 24.92 5.67
CA ALA A 256 13.41 25.16 5.28
C ALA A 256 13.79 24.38 4.00
N ILE A 257 14.65 24.99 3.18
CA ILE A 257 15.41 24.30 2.14
C ILE A 257 16.81 24.07 2.70
N ILE A 258 17.25 22.81 2.76
CA ILE A 258 18.54 22.41 3.31
C ILE A 258 19.27 21.55 2.28
N VAL A 259 20.56 21.83 2.07
CA VAL A 259 21.44 21.01 1.23
C VAL A 259 22.71 20.74 2.02
N GLY A 260 22.92 19.47 2.37
CA GLY A 260 24.00 18.95 3.20
C GLY A 260 25.09 18.29 2.37
N GLY A 261 26.31 18.36 2.90
CA GLY A 261 27.49 17.64 2.43
C GLY A 261 27.87 16.54 3.42
N ALA A 262 29.11 16.07 3.37
CA ALA A 262 29.60 15.05 4.29
C ALA A 262 29.49 15.44 5.78
N GLY A 263 28.78 14.63 6.57
CA GLY A 263 28.71 14.73 8.03
C GLY A 263 27.46 14.07 8.59
N ASN A 264 27.47 13.72 9.88
CA ASN A 264 26.29 13.16 10.54
C ASN A 264 25.45 14.30 11.12
N ASP A 265 24.44 14.71 10.37
CA ASP A 265 23.55 15.82 10.66
C ASP A 265 22.25 15.34 11.34
N THR A 266 21.50 16.31 11.88
CA THR A 266 20.16 16.06 12.39
C THR A 266 19.21 17.06 11.76
N TYR A 267 18.19 16.53 11.09
CA TYR A 267 17.15 17.28 10.41
C TYR A 267 15.83 17.19 11.18
N GLY A 268 15.02 18.24 11.08
CA GLY A 268 13.68 18.30 11.68
C GLY A 268 13.55 19.27 12.85
N GLY A 269 12.50 19.08 13.66
CA GLY A 269 12.10 20.00 14.72
C GLY A 269 11.25 21.19 14.25
N GLU A 270 11.53 21.71 13.06
CA GLU A 270 10.72 22.72 12.34
C GLU A 270 10.31 22.18 10.96
N PRO A 271 9.28 22.76 10.30
CA PRO A 271 8.86 22.32 8.98
C PRO A 271 9.98 22.40 7.93
N ILE A 272 10.13 21.33 7.14
CA ILE A 272 11.09 21.21 6.04
C ILE A 272 10.34 21.12 4.72
N LEU A 273 10.77 21.92 3.74
CA LEU A 273 10.31 21.84 2.36
C LEU A 273 11.16 20.85 1.55
N LEU A 274 12.48 20.93 1.70
CA LEU A 274 13.44 20.13 0.94
C LEU A 274 14.71 19.92 1.77
N VAL A 275 15.14 18.67 1.93
CA VAL A 275 16.49 18.28 2.31
C VAL A 275 17.08 17.47 1.15
N MET A 276 18.32 17.78 0.78
CA MET A 276 19.13 16.87 -0.02
C MET A 276 20.48 16.72 0.68
N ASP A 277 20.77 15.50 1.14
CA ASP A 277 22.06 15.14 1.71
C ASP A 277 22.93 14.42 0.67
N THR A 278 24.22 14.24 0.92
CA THR A 278 25.14 13.51 0.03
C THR A 278 25.80 12.31 0.68
N SER A 279 25.97 12.34 2.01
CA SER A 279 26.59 11.29 2.81
C SER A 279 26.62 11.64 4.30
N GLY A 280 26.33 10.66 5.15
CA GLY A 280 26.47 10.76 6.60
C GLY A 280 25.51 9.81 7.28
N ASP A 281 25.78 9.39 8.53
CA ASP A 281 24.75 8.67 9.29
C ASP A 281 23.84 9.71 9.98
N ASP A 282 22.79 10.11 9.28
CA ASP A 282 21.92 11.22 9.62
C ASP A 282 20.72 10.80 10.47
N THR A 283 20.08 11.80 11.07
CA THR A 283 18.87 11.60 11.85
C THR A 283 17.80 12.61 11.46
N TYR A 284 16.68 12.10 10.96
CA TYR A 284 15.53 12.85 10.50
C TYR A 284 14.39 12.73 11.51
N ILE A 285 14.02 13.85 12.15
CA ILE A 285 12.97 13.90 13.17
C ILE A 285 11.72 14.55 12.60
N ASN A 286 10.65 13.77 12.39
CA ASN A 286 9.43 14.22 11.70
C ASN A 286 9.71 14.87 10.33
N ALA A 287 10.69 14.33 9.60
CA ALA A 287 11.05 14.78 8.26
C ALA A 287 11.35 13.57 7.36
N PRO A 288 11.00 13.64 6.06
CA PRO A 288 10.11 14.63 5.48
C PRO A 288 8.67 14.41 5.96
N ALA A 289 7.91 15.47 6.23
CA ALA A 289 6.51 15.39 6.66
C ALA A 289 5.79 16.71 6.39
N THR A 290 4.52 16.67 5.97
CA THR A 290 3.69 17.89 5.89
C THR A 290 3.11 18.20 7.26
N LEU A 291 3.73 19.11 8.01
CA LEU A 291 3.40 19.36 9.43
C LEU A 291 2.32 20.45 9.64
N SER A 292 1.91 21.16 8.58
CA SER A 292 0.88 22.20 8.63
C SER A 292 0.21 22.44 7.27
N ASP A 293 -0.83 23.28 7.24
CA ASP A 293 -1.49 23.70 5.99
C ASP A 293 -0.57 24.52 5.06
N GLN A 294 0.46 25.18 5.61
CA GLN A 294 1.45 25.95 4.85
C GLN A 294 2.61 25.08 4.34
N ASN A 295 3.04 24.10 5.14
CA ASN A 295 4.05 23.12 4.77
C ASN A 295 3.42 22.00 3.94
N TRP A 296 3.06 22.37 2.72
CA TRP A 296 2.26 21.55 1.83
C TRP A 296 3.02 20.42 1.13
N ALA A 297 4.34 20.54 1.08
CA ALA A 297 5.22 19.50 0.59
C ALA A 297 6.46 19.42 1.47
N SER A 298 7.00 18.21 1.59
CA SER A 298 8.25 17.93 2.27
C SER A 298 8.99 16.83 1.53
N ILE A 299 10.22 17.09 1.13
CA ILE A 299 11.04 16.13 0.38
C ILE A 299 12.37 15.93 1.10
N SER A 300 12.77 14.68 1.30
CA SER A 300 14.13 14.28 1.66
C SER A 300 14.71 13.43 0.54
N VAL A 301 15.94 13.74 0.15
CA VAL A 301 16.77 12.92 -0.73
C VAL A 301 18.08 12.66 0.01
N ASP A 302 18.21 11.49 0.61
CA ASP A 302 19.49 10.99 1.08
C ASP A 302 20.14 10.14 -0.02
N ILE A 303 21.46 10.07 0.00
CA ILE A 303 22.25 9.34 -0.98
C ILE A 303 23.01 8.20 -0.33
N ARG A 304 23.52 8.38 0.90
CA ARG A 304 24.41 7.41 1.56
C ARG A 304 24.42 7.61 3.06
N GLY A 305 24.35 6.51 3.78
CA GLY A 305 24.63 6.49 5.20
C GLY A 305 23.74 5.50 5.92
N LYS A 306 23.97 5.33 7.21
CA LYS A 306 23.07 4.55 8.07
C LYS A 306 22.12 5.49 8.79
N ASP A 307 21.02 5.78 8.14
CA ASP A 307 20.10 6.86 8.48
C ASP A 307 18.95 6.43 9.39
N LYS A 308 18.38 7.43 10.06
CA LYS A 308 17.32 7.23 11.05
C LYS A 308 16.20 8.21 10.84
N TYR A 309 15.04 7.72 10.43
CA TYR A 309 13.82 8.48 10.22
C TYR A 309 12.84 8.20 11.36
N VAL A 310 12.76 9.12 12.33
CA VAL A 310 11.97 8.93 13.56
C VAL A 310 10.94 10.03 13.78
N SER A 311 9.79 9.67 14.35
CA SER A 311 8.76 10.66 14.75
C SER A 311 9.01 11.27 16.15
N ASP A 312 9.89 10.68 16.94
CA ASP A 312 10.30 11.15 18.27
C ASP A 312 11.72 10.65 18.55
N THR A 313 12.52 11.43 19.28
CA THR A 313 13.92 11.05 19.58
C THR A 313 14.02 9.83 20.50
N ALA A 314 12.98 9.55 21.30
CA ALA A 314 12.93 8.33 22.11
C ALA A 314 12.92 7.05 21.25
N LEU A 315 12.45 7.14 20.00
CA LEU A 315 12.33 6.01 19.08
C LEU A 315 13.66 5.63 18.41
N LEU A 316 14.70 6.45 18.54
CA LEU A 316 16.06 6.09 18.10
C LEU A 316 16.59 4.82 18.78
N THR A 317 16.12 4.54 19.99
CA THR A 317 16.58 3.40 20.80
C THR A 317 15.45 2.56 21.37
N THR A 318 14.18 2.89 21.08
CA THR A 318 13.01 2.21 21.64
C THR A 318 12.08 1.79 20.51
N GLU A 319 11.79 0.50 20.43
CA GLU A 319 10.78 -0.05 19.52
C GLU A 319 9.38 0.48 19.87
N ILE A 320 8.52 0.60 18.87
CA ILE A 320 7.16 1.12 19.06
C ILE A 320 6.40 0.29 20.11
N ALA A 321 6.47 -1.03 20.05
CA ALA A 321 5.76 -1.92 20.98
C ALA A 321 6.15 -1.69 22.45
N GLN A 322 7.38 -1.26 22.70
CA GLN A 322 7.90 -1.02 24.05
C GLN A 322 7.67 0.42 24.52
N TRP A 323 7.35 1.34 23.61
CA TRP A 323 7.22 2.75 23.94
C TRP A 323 5.83 3.09 24.48
N ALA A 324 5.77 3.57 25.73
CA ALA A 324 4.50 3.82 26.44
C ALA A 324 3.60 4.90 25.82
N SER A 325 4.18 5.81 25.03
CA SER A 325 3.45 6.94 24.40
C SER A 325 3.10 6.72 22.93
N ARG A 326 3.23 5.49 22.43
CA ARG A 326 2.97 5.12 21.03
C ARG A 326 1.60 5.54 20.48
N ASN A 327 0.59 5.66 21.34
CA ASN A 327 -0.77 6.02 20.92
C ASN A 327 -1.07 7.54 20.89
N ALA A 328 -0.14 8.41 21.30
CA ALA A 328 -0.44 9.81 21.57
C ALA A 328 -0.75 10.68 20.34
N ALA A 329 -0.26 10.30 19.15
CA ALA A 329 -0.29 11.18 17.97
C ALA A 329 -0.51 10.45 16.63
N ARG A 330 -1.15 9.27 16.63
CA ARG A 330 -1.34 8.39 15.45
C ARG A 330 -1.77 9.13 14.17
N GLY A 331 -2.74 10.05 14.26
CA GLY A 331 -3.25 10.77 13.08
C GLY A 331 -2.42 11.98 12.61
N GLN A 332 -1.38 12.38 13.34
CA GLN A 332 -0.47 13.46 12.90
C GLN A 332 0.52 12.92 11.87
N ALA A 333 1.04 13.78 11.00
CA ALA A 333 2.12 13.39 10.09
C ALA A 333 3.44 13.18 10.86
N GLY A 334 4.11 12.06 10.59
CA GLY A 334 5.49 11.74 10.93
C GLY A 334 6.36 11.61 9.67
N PRO A 335 7.59 11.08 9.78
CA PRO A 335 8.48 10.86 8.64
C PRO A 335 7.78 10.09 7.52
N GLY A 336 7.88 10.54 6.28
CA GLY A 336 7.17 9.96 5.13
C GLY A 336 5.65 10.13 5.18
N GLY A 337 5.12 11.09 5.96
CA GLY A 337 3.68 11.33 6.11
C GLY A 337 3.18 12.55 5.33
N ALA A 338 2.07 12.41 4.61
CA ALA A 338 1.43 13.49 3.83
C ALA A 338 -0.03 13.75 4.24
N VAL A 339 -0.36 14.99 4.58
CA VAL A 339 -1.72 15.47 4.89
C VAL A 339 -2.02 16.69 4.03
N LEU A 340 -3.06 16.61 3.18
CA LEU A 340 -3.43 17.69 2.23
C LEU A 340 -2.24 18.19 1.38
N GLY A 341 -1.33 17.29 1.02
CA GLY A 341 -0.02 17.66 0.50
C GLY A 341 0.71 16.49 -0.15
N VAL A 342 2.02 16.69 -0.38
CA VAL A 342 2.88 15.70 -1.02
C VAL A 342 4.17 15.49 -0.22
N THR A 343 4.50 14.24 0.10
CA THR A 343 5.76 13.88 0.74
C THR A 343 6.55 12.93 -0.15
N MET A 344 7.87 13.14 -0.23
CA MET A 344 8.80 12.26 -0.93
C MET A 344 9.99 11.99 -0.01
N LEU A 345 10.25 10.74 0.30
CA LEU A 345 11.44 10.29 1.01
C LEU A 345 12.15 9.32 0.06
N LEU A 346 13.38 9.65 -0.34
CA LEU A 346 14.24 8.74 -1.08
C LEU A 346 15.53 8.59 -0.29
N ASP A 347 15.82 7.36 0.14
CA ASP A 347 17.10 6.94 0.68
C ASP A 347 17.85 6.10 -0.36
N GLY A 348 19.19 6.15 -0.34
CA GLY A 348 20.03 5.66 -1.41
C GLY A 348 20.85 4.42 -1.11
N GLU A 349 21.46 4.35 0.07
CA GLU A 349 22.42 3.32 0.47
C GLU A 349 22.49 3.34 2.00
N GLY A 350 22.16 2.24 2.69
CA GLY A 350 22.19 2.26 4.15
C GLY A 350 21.83 0.93 4.80
N ASP A 351 21.66 0.93 6.12
CA ASP A 351 20.97 -0.15 6.85
C ASP A 351 20.04 0.61 7.81
N ASP A 352 18.90 1.06 7.33
CA ASP A 352 18.23 2.24 7.85
C ASP A 352 17.12 1.91 8.84
N LEU A 353 16.83 2.90 9.68
CA LEU A 353 15.77 2.81 10.68
C LEU A 353 14.66 3.78 10.36
N TYR A 354 13.49 3.24 10.03
CA TYR A 354 12.25 3.95 9.80
C TYR A 354 11.27 3.68 10.94
N ARG A 355 11.12 4.61 11.89
CA ARG A 355 10.29 4.39 13.09
C ARG A 355 9.28 5.48 13.42
N SER A 356 7.99 5.17 13.36
CA SER A 356 6.93 6.17 13.56
C SER A 356 5.74 5.75 14.41
N HIS A 357 5.45 6.52 15.46
CA HIS A 357 4.19 6.44 16.21
C HIS A 357 3.06 7.29 15.61
N ARG A 358 3.41 8.06 14.58
CA ARG A 358 2.55 8.95 13.79
C ARG A 358 2.31 8.33 12.42
N MET A 359 1.27 8.79 11.71
CA MET A 359 1.04 8.44 10.31
C MET A 359 2.27 8.81 9.47
N GLY A 360 2.87 7.84 8.77
CA GLY A 360 4.15 8.04 8.10
C GLY A 360 4.59 6.84 7.28
N LEU A 361 5.86 6.78 6.94
CA LEU A 361 6.49 5.68 6.19
C LEU A 361 5.71 5.36 4.90
N GLY A 362 5.50 6.38 4.06
CA GLY A 362 4.64 6.25 2.88
C GLY A 362 3.15 6.44 3.18
N GLY A 363 2.78 6.99 4.33
CA GLY A 363 1.39 7.23 4.74
C GLY A 363 0.79 8.54 4.20
N ALA A 364 -0.47 8.53 3.74
CA ALA A 364 -1.13 9.72 3.21
C ALA A 364 -2.63 9.87 3.55
N VAL A 365 -3.06 11.09 3.88
CA VAL A 365 -4.47 11.47 4.04
C VAL A 365 -4.78 12.72 3.20
N TYR A 366 -5.67 12.59 2.21
CA TYR A 366 -5.91 13.63 1.20
C TYR A 366 -4.61 14.12 0.52
N GLY A 367 -3.65 13.23 0.31
CA GLY A 367 -2.30 13.56 -0.15
C GLY A 367 -1.68 12.45 -0.96
N VAL A 368 -0.41 12.65 -1.33
CA VAL A 368 0.44 11.63 -1.94
C VAL A 368 1.71 11.50 -1.11
N SER A 369 2.05 10.29 -0.69
CA SER A 369 3.35 10.01 -0.06
C SER A 369 4.06 8.88 -0.78
N LEU A 370 5.35 9.06 -1.03
CA LEU A 370 6.27 8.03 -1.51
C LEU A 370 7.47 7.99 -0.57
N LEU A 371 7.65 6.85 0.09
CA LEU A 371 8.93 6.45 0.67
C LEU A 371 9.57 5.45 -0.29
N ARG A 372 10.83 5.67 -0.63
CA ARG A 372 11.62 4.75 -1.42
C ARG A 372 12.99 4.53 -0.81
N ASP A 373 13.26 3.32 -0.39
CA ASP A 373 14.62 2.85 -0.09
C ASP A 373 15.19 2.16 -1.36
N LEU A 374 16.50 2.24 -1.55
CA LEU A 374 17.16 1.73 -2.74
C LEU A 374 18.13 0.59 -2.46
N ALA A 375 18.57 0.40 -1.22
CA ALA A 375 19.45 -0.66 -0.81
C ALA A 375 19.68 -0.63 0.69
N GLY A 376 19.56 -1.77 1.35
CA GLY A 376 19.98 -1.87 2.73
C GLY A 376 19.54 -3.16 3.40
N LYS A 377 19.55 -3.13 4.72
CA LYS A 377 18.87 -4.11 5.55
C LYS A 377 18.15 -3.31 6.63
N ASP A 378 16.88 -3.08 6.37
CA ASP A 378 16.16 -1.97 6.94
C ASP A 378 15.11 -2.42 7.95
N THR A 379 14.76 -1.47 8.82
CA THR A 379 13.78 -1.68 9.86
C THR A 379 12.67 -0.64 9.75
N TYR A 380 11.49 -1.08 9.36
CA TYR A 380 10.26 -0.31 9.33
C TYR A 380 9.38 -0.65 10.53
N ASP A 381 9.31 0.22 11.53
CA ASP A 381 8.56 -0.01 12.78
C ASP A 381 7.55 1.11 13.04
N SER A 382 6.26 0.80 13.00
CA SER A 382 5.20 1.80 13.11
C SER A 382 4.08 1.44 14.07
N TYR A 383 3.40 2.44 14.63
CA TYR A 383 2.21 2.17 15.44
C TYR A 383 1.00 1.87 14.55
N GLY A 384 0.72 2.73 13.57
CA GLY A 384 -0.34 2.50 12.61
C GLY A 384 -0.48 3.65 11.63
N ASP A 385 -1.37 3.50 10.64
CA ASP A 385 -1.54 4.46 9.55
C ASP A 385 -0.23 4.71 8.78
N ALA A 386 0.53 3.65 8.49
CA ALA A 386 1.89 3.74 7.96
C ALA A 386 2.24 2.61 6.98
N GLN A 387 3.47 2.61 6.45
CA GLN A 387 3.99 1.56 5.56
C GLN A 387 3.10 1.37 4.33
N GLY A 388 2.95 2.45 3.54
CA GLY A 388 2.07 2.43 2.37
C GLY A 388 0.58 2.55 2.70
N PHE A 389 0.21 3.37 3.69
CA PHE A 389 -1.19 3.63 4.09
C PHE A 389 -1.82 4.81 3.33
N ALA A 390 -3.10 4.72 2.97
CA ALA A 390 -3.83 5.84 2.40
C ALA A 390 -5.31 5.95 2.80
N ARG A 391 -5.76 7.18 3.03
CA ARG A 391 -7.18 7.59 3.00
C ARG A 391 -7.35 8.79 2.07
N ALA A 392 -8.30 8.72 1.14
CA ALA A 392 -8.55 9.80 0.18
C ALA A 392 -7.29 10.31 -0.55
N GLY A 393 -6.32 9.42 -0.80
CA GLY A 393 -5.00 9.76 -1.33
C GLY A 393 -4.25 8.53 -1.85
N ALA A 394 -2.94 8.67 -2.02
CA ALA A 394 -2.03 7.59 -2.40
C ALA A 394 -0.87 7.52 -1.42
N GLY A 395 -0.65 6.35 -0.82
CA GLY A 395 0.44 6.09 0.11
C GLY A 395 1.29 4.94 -0.40
N ILE A 396 2.60 5.15 -0.49
CA ILE A 396 3.51 4.22 -1.16
C ILE A 396 4.77 4.07 -0.31
N LEU A 397 5.10 2.83 0.01
CA LEU A 397 6.42 2.39 0.44
C LEU A 397 6.96 1.47 -0.65
N GLU A 398 8.15 1.77 -1.16
CA GLU A 398 8.88 0.94 -2.11
C GLU A 398 10.28 0.66 -1.55
N ASP A 399 10.59 -0.58 -1.22
CA ASP A 399 11.94 -1.04 -0.90
C ASP A 399 12.53 -1.74 -2.13
N ALA A 400 13.83 -1.70 -2.34
CA ALA A 400 14.46 -2.18 -3.57
C ALA A 400 15.37 -3.40 -3.41
N ASP A 401 16.02 -3.59 -2.26
CA ASP A 401 17.03 -4.64 -2.04
C ASP A 401 17.35 -4.70 -0.54
N GLY A 402 17.17 -5.87 0.07
CA GLY A 402 17.51 -6.04 1.47
C GLY A 402 17.04 -7.36 2.05
N ASP A 403 17.09 -7.50 3.37
CA ASP A 403 16.42 -8.59 4.11
C ASP A 403 15.68 -7.86 5.25
N ASP A 404 14.50 -7.34 4.96
CA ASP A 404 13.91 -6.23 5.67
C ASP A 404 12.87 -6.68 6.69
N THR A 405 12.56 -5.74 7.59
CA THR A 405 11.59 -5.99 8.65
C THR A 405 10.52 -4.92 8.68
N TYR A 406 9.28 -5.34 8.46
CA TYR A 406 8.09 -4.50 8.47
C TYR A 406 7.22 -4.83 9.67
N THR A 407 7.17 -3.95 10.66
CA THR A 407 6.39 -4.13 11.89
C THR A 407 5.40 -2.99 12.10
N GLY A 408 4.16 -3.31 12.46
CA GLY A 408 3.26 -2.32 13.06
C GLY A 408 1.96 -2.90 13.59
N PHE A 409 1.06 -2.10 14.16
CA PHE A 409 -0.11 -2.66 14.89
C PHE A 409 -1.37 -2.71 14.02
N ILE A 410 -1.74 -1.57 13.44
CA ILE A 410 -3.02 -1.42 12.75
C ILE A 410 -2.92 -0.53 11.51
N GLN A 411 -3.52 -0.95 10.41
CA GLN A 411 -3.53 -0.20 9.14
C GLN A 411 -2.10 0.07 8.65
N VAL A 412 -1.31 -1.00 8.53
CA VAL A 412 0.07 -0.99 8.05
C VAL A 412 0.28 -1.96 6.89
N GLN A 413 1.34 -1.76 6.12
CA GLN A 413 1.79 -2.67 5.05
C GLN A 413 0.78 -2.71 3.90
N GLY A 414 0.65 -1.59 3.19
CA GLY A 414 -0.17 -1.50 1.97
C GLY A 414 -1.67 -1.44 2.22
N VAL A 415 -2.18 -0.33 2.77
CA VAL A 415 -3.58 -0.23 3.22
C VAL A 415 -4.34 0.90 2.57
N GLY A 416 -5.53 0.60 2.03
CA GLY A 416 -6.43 1.59 1.43
C GLY A 416 -7.74 1.73 2.19
N LEU A 417 -7.95 2.87 2.84
CA LEU A 417 -9.24 3.28 3.37
C LEU A 417 -10.09 3.98 2.30
N THR A 418 -11.33 4.40 2.61
CA THR A 418 -12.20 5.15 1.69
C THR A 418 -11.44 6.17 0.84
N LEU A 419 -11.62 6.07 -0.49
CA LEU A 419 -10.96 6.90 -1.52
C LEU A 419 -9.42 6.82 -1.53
N GLY A 420 -8.80 5.90 -0.78
CA GLY A 420 -7.36 5.71 -0.68
C GLY A 420 -6.88 4.51 -1.48
N ALA A 421 -5.66 4.60 -2.00
CA ALA A 421 -4.89 3.43 -2.43
C ALA A 421 -3.54 3.41 -1.70
N GLY A 422 -3.30 2.32 -0.97
CA GLY A 422 -2.05 2.07 -0.26
C GLY A 422 -1.24 0.97 -0.95
N LEU A 423 0.07 1.15 -1.05
CA LEU A 423 1.01 0.20 -1.65
C LEU A 423 2.22 0.04 -0.73
N LEU A 424 2.51 -1.20 -0.35
CA LEU A 424 3.87 -1.64 0.01
C LEU A 424 4.37 -2.50 -1.15
N LEU A 425 5.53 -2.14 -1.68
CA LEU A 425 6.19 -2.85 -2.77
C LEU A 425 7.62 -3.18 -2.35
N ASP A 426 7.86 -4.44 -2.02
CA ASP A 426 9.19 -4.98 -1.85
C ASP A 426 9.66 -5.60 -3.17
N ARG A 427 10.94 -5.49 -3.50
CA ARG A 427 11.51 -5.91 -4.78
C ARG A 427 12.36 -7.15 -4.66
N SER A 428 12.93 -7.43 -3.48
CA SER A 428 13.74 -8.62 -3.23
C SER A 428 14.25 -8.64 -1.80
N GLY A 429 14.25 -9.82 -1.21
CA GLY A 429 14.86 -10.05 0.10
C GLY A 429 14.32 -11.31 0.74
N ASP A 430 14.91 -11.81 1.82
CA ASP A 430 14.18 -12.71 2.73
C ASP A 430 13.53 -11.85 3.84
N ASP A 431 12.26 -11.50 3.67
CA ASP A 431 11.58 -10.42 4.39
C ASP A 431 10.65 -10.90 5.51
N ARG A 432 10.40 -10.01 6.48
CA ARG A 432 9.44 -10.26 7.57
C ARG A 432 8.39 -9.17 7.68
N TYR A 433 7.12 -9.56 7.50
CA TYR A 433 5.94 -8.73 7.63
C TYR A 433 5.14 -9.09 8.90
N THR A 434 5.13 -8.19 9.88
CA THR A 434 4.48 -8.40 11.17
C THR A 434 3.46 -7.31 11.47
N ALA A 435 2.18 -7.66 11.46
CA ALA A 435 1.14 -6.89 12.12
C ALA A 435 1.01 -7.38 13.57
N ASN A 436 1.55 -6.61 14.52
CA ASN A 436 1.74 -6.97 15.92
C ASN A 436 0.44 -7.48 16.56
N ASP A 437 0.52 -8.69 17.09
CA ASP A 437 -0.58 -9.36 17.78
C ASP A 437 -0.14 -9.90 19.16
N GLU A 438 0.99 -9.41 19.67
CA GLU A 438 1.51 -9.75 21.00
C GLU A 438 1.11 -8.69 22.03
N VAL A 439 1.20 -7.42 21.65
CA VAL A 439 0.76 -6.28 22.47
C VAL A 439 -0.62 -5.86 22.01
N ILE A 440 -1.64 -6.18 22.81
CA ILE A 440 -3.05 -5.98 22.43
C ILE A 440 -3.52 -4.56 22.77
N ASP A 441 -3.28 -3.62 21.84
CA ASP A 441 -3.73 -2.23 21.93
C ASP A 441 -5.05 -1.98 21.17
N PHE A 442 -5.40 -2.85 20.20
CA PHE A 442 -6.57 -2.75 19.32
C PHE A 442 -7.42 -4.03 19.38
N PRO A 443 -7.93 -4.45 20.54
CA PRO A 443 -8.62 -5.73 20.70
C PRO A 443 -9.78 -5.88 19.72
N SER A 444 -9.82 -7.02 19.04
CA SER A 444 -10.80 -7.31 18.00
C SER A 444 -12.20 -7.56 18.56
N PRO A 445 -13.26 -7.03 17.91
CA PRO A 445 -14.64 -7.38 18.25
C PRO A 445 -14.94 -8.88 18.03
N GLN A 446 -14.19 -9.56 17.17
CA GLN A 446 -14.30 -11.00 16.94
C GLN A 446 -13.73 -11.80 18.13
N THR A 447 -12.62 -11.32 18.69
CA THR A 447 -11.97 -11.88 19.88
C THR A 447 -11.04 -10.83 20.50
N SER A 448 -11.17 -10.60 21.80
CA SER A 448 -10.35 -9.60 22.50
C SER A 448 -8.91 -10.05 22.75
N GLU A 449 -8.56 -11.30 22.40
CA GLU A 449 -7.21 -11.86 22.55
C GLU A 449 -6.25 -11.42 21.45
N HIS A 450 -6.78 -10.86 20.35
CA HIS A 450 -6.02 -10.50 19.15
C HIS A 450 -6.36 -9.06 18.72
N ASN A 451 -5.41 -8.39 18.08
CA ASN A 451 -5.59 -7.07 17.51
C ASN A 451 -6.42 -7.11 16.21
N VAL A 452 -7.21 -6.06 15.98
CA VAL A 452 -7.62 -5.68 14.62
C VAL A 452 -6.40 -5.11 13.92
N SER A 453 -5.77 -5.91 13.07
CA SER A 453 -4.63 -5.51 12.26
C SER A 453 -5.09 -4.61 11.11
N MET A 454 -6.03 -5.07 10.26
CA MET A 454 -6.35 -4.40 8.99
C MET A 454 -5.08 -4.04 8.20
N SER A 455 -4.20 -5.03 7.99
CA SER A 455 -2.84 -4.83 7.46
C SER A 455 -2.51 -5.79 6.30
N GLN A 456 -1.34 -5.63 5.69
CA GLN A 456 -0.81 -6.54 4.66
C GLN A 456 -1.73 -6.61 3.45
N GLY A 457 -1.83 -5.52 2.70
CA GLY A 457 -2.67 -5.45 1.52
C GLY A 457 -4.15 -5.29 1.86
N ALA A 458 -4.52 -4.56 2.90
CA ALA A 458 -5.91 -4.48 3.36
C ALA A 458 -6.71 -3.35 2.68
N GLY A 459 -7.90 -3.66 2.16
CA GLY A 459 -8.88 -2.68 1.69
C GLY A 459 -10.04 -2.54 2.66
N ASN A 460 -10.28 -1.35 3.20
CA ASN A 460 -11.22 -1.16 4.31
C ASN A 460 -12.15 0.04 4.09
N GLY A 461 -13.47 -0.19 4.13
CA GLY A 461 -14.49 0.85 4.15
C GLY A 461 -15.08 1.09 5.52
N VAL A 462 -15.91 2.13 5.62
CA VAL A 462 -16.52 2.49 6.90
C VAL A 462 -17.96 1.99 6.95
N ARG A 463 -18.16 0.97 7.79
CA ARG A 463 -19.45 0.35 8.04
C ARG A 463 -20.25 1.15 9.07
N ARG A 464 -21.34 1.79 8.65
CA ARG A 464 -22.24 2.56 9.54
C ARG A 464 -23.73 2.35 9.24
N ASP A 465 -24.06 1.26 8.55
CA ASP A 465 -25.43 0.81 8.29
C ASP A 465 -26.22 0.64 9.60
N TYR A 466 -25.56 0.19 10.67
CA TYR A 466 -26.15 0.04 12.00
C TYR A 466 -26.10 1.31 12.88
N LEU A 467 -25.59 2.43 12.36
CA LEU A 467 -25.48 3.72 13.04
C LEU A 467 -26.31 4.79 12.34
N GLY A 468 -25.67 5.68 11.57
CA GLY A 468 -26.34 6.77 10.85
C GLY A 468 -26.76 6.45 9.42
N GLY A 469 -26.44 5.25 8.92
CA GLY A 469 -26.69 4.85 7.53
C GLY A 469 -25.75 5.51 6.51
N ASP A 470 -24.71 6.23 6.95
CA ASP A 470 -23.78 6.97 6.09
C ASP A 470 -22.49 6.17 5.82
N SER A 471 -22.66 4.89 5.48
CA SER A 471 -21.56 4.00 5.13
C SER A 471 -20.75 4.53 3.93
N LEU A 472 -19.44 4.26 3.94
CA LEU A 472 -18.52 4.68 2.88
C LEU A 472 -17.78 3.45 2.35
N ALA A 473 -17.71 3.31 1.02
CA ALA A 473 -16.97 2.21 0.42
C ALA A 473 -15.47 2.30 0.76
N GLY A 474 -14.81 1.15 0.78
CA GLY A 474 -13.40 1.05 1.08
C GLY A 474 -12.48 1.47 -0.06
N GLY A 475 -11.19 1.56 0.29
CA GLY A 475 -10.11 1.80 -0.66
C GLY A 475 -9.53 0.50 -1.21
N VAL A 476 -8.31 0.64 -1.73
CA VAL A 476 -7.51 -0.45 -2.27
C VAL A 476 -6.22 -0.58 -1.48
N GLY A 477 -5.99 -1.71 -0.82
CA GLY A 477 -4.71 -2.04 -0.20
C GLY A 477 -3.95 -3.04 -1.06
N VAL A 478 -2.65 -2.81 -1.24
CA VAL A 478 -1.74 -3.71 -1.97
C VAL A 478 -0.47 -3.91 -1.16
N LEU A 479 -0.17 -5.16 -0.83
CA LEU A 479 1.18 -5.60 -0.50
C LEU A 479 1.67 -6.43 -1.68
N MET A 480 2.84 -6.08 -2.21
CA MET A 480 3.47 -6.80 -3.29
C MET A 480 4.91 -7.09 -2.92
N ASP A 481 5.22 -8.36 -2.73
CA ASP A 481 6.57 -8.90 -2.70
C ASP A 481 6.94 -9.42 -4.10
N GLN A 482 8.21 -9.32 -4.49
CA GLN A 482 8.69 -9.80 -5.78
C GLN A 482 9.62 -11.00 -5.68
N GLY A 483 10.05 -11.39 -4.48
CA GLY A 483 10.63 -12.69 -4.25
C GLY A 483 11.52 -12.74 -3.02
N GLY A 484 11.55 -13.92 -2.40
CA GLY A 484 12.20 -14.09 -1.11
C GLY A 484 11.98 -15.45 -0.52
N ASN A 485 12.16 -15.60 0.78
CA ASN A 485 11.48 -16.62 1.56
C ASN A 485 10.89 -15.90 2.77
N ASP A 486 9.63 -15.54 2.66
CA ASP A 486 9.05 -14.44 3.42
C ASP A 486 8.15 -14.92 4.54
N GLU A 487 8.14 -14.15 5.64
CA GLU A 487 7.31 -14.45 6.82
C GLU A 487 6.23 -13.38 7.02
N TYR A 488 4.98 -13.76 6.84
CA TYR A 488 3.80 -12.93 7.07
C TYR A 488 3.06 -13.33 8.35
N SER A 489 2.89 -12.40 9.29
CA SER A 489 2.11 -12.61 10.50
C SER A 489 1.14 -11.47 10.80
N CYS A 490 -0.11 -11.81 11.18
CA CYS A 490 -1.08 -10.83 11.65
C CYS A 490 -2.09 -11.42 12.64
N GLY A 491 -2.81 -10.54 13.34
CA GLY A 491 -3.94 -10.88 14.20
C GLY A 491 -5.21 -11.10 13.38
N VAL A 492 -6.16 -10.18 13.53
CA VAL A 492 -7.47 -10.20 12.85
C VAL A 492 -7.51 -9.19 11.71
N PHE A 493 -8.00 -9.60 10.54
CA PHE A 493 -7.99 -8.83 9.29
C PHE A 493 -6.58 -8.55 8.76
N GLY A 494 -6.06 -9.41 7.90
CA GLY A 494 -4.82 -9.14 7.17
C GLY A 494 -4.58 -10.08 5.99
N GLN A 495 -3.43 -9.93 5.33
CA GLN A 495 -2.98 -10.81 4.23
C GLN A 495 -3.97 -10.80 3.06
N GLY A 496 -4.10 -9.65 2.38
CA GLY A 496 -4.98 -9.47 1.23
C GLY A 496 -6.45 -9.38 1.61
N VAL A 497 -6.78 -8.81 2.77
CA VAL A 497 -8.14 -8.82 3.32
C VAL A 497 -9.03 -7.68 2.79
N GLY A 498 -10.28 -7.99 2.47
CA GLY A 498 -11.32 -7.01 2.17
C GLY A 498 -12.29 -6.78 3.32
N TYR A 499 -12.58 -5.53 3.67
CA TYR A 499 -13.64 -5.16 4.59
C TYR A 499 -14.49 -3.99 4.06
N TRP A 500 -15.82 -4.14 4.14
CA TRP A 500 -16.80 -3.12 3.76
C TRP A 500 -16.55 -2.43 2.41
N MET A 501 -16.87 -3.13 1.32
CA MET A 501 -16.68 -2.63 -0.06
C MET A 501 -15.23 -2.16 -0.38
N GLY A 502 -14.23 -2.57 0.41
CA GLY A 502 -12.81 -2.41 0.09
C GLY A 502 -12.28 -3.56 -0.75
N ALA A 503 -11.14 -3.34 -1.41
CA ALA A 503 -10.39 -4.36 -2.11
C ALA A 503 -9.00 -4.52 -1.48
N GLY A 504 -8.72 -5.67 -0.87
CA GLY A 504 -7.40 -6.00 -0.33
C GLY A 504 -6.69 -7.04 -1.17
N LEU A 505 -5.42 -6.79 -1.47
CA LEU A 505 -4.58 -7.57 -2.38
C LEU A 505 -3.22 -7.83 -1.73
N LEU A 506 -2.86 -9.11 -1.58
CA LEU A 506 -1.49 -9.53 -1.28
C LEU A 506 -0.97 -10.33 -2.47
N TRP A 507 0.21 -9.95 -2.95
CA TRP A 507 0.87 -10.58 -4.08
C TRP A 507 2.29 -10.96 -3.68
N ASP A 508 2.53 -12.25 -3.54
CA ASP A 508 3.86 -12.82 -3.51
C ASP A 508 4.19 -13.40 -4.90
N GLN A 509 5.44 -13.32 -5.34
CA GLN A 509 5.84 -13.78 -6.68
C GLN A 509 6.63 -15.07 -6.67
N MET A 510 7.35 -15.38 -5.60
CA MET A 510 8.16 -16.59 -5.49
C MET A 510 8.78 -16.69 -4.11
N GLY A 511 8.89 -17.90 -3.58
CA GLY A 511 9.67 -18.10 -2.37
C GLY A 511 9.49 -19.45 -1.72
N ASN A 512 9.67 -19.52 -0.41
CA ASN A 512 9.14 -20.62 0.41
C ASN A 512 8.57 -19.93 1.64
N ASP A 513 7.32 -19.54 1.53
CA ASP A 513 6.75 -18.45 2.28
C ASP A 513 5.85 -18.98 3.39
N LYS A 514 5.72 -18.17 4.43
CA LYS A 514 4.98 -18.55 5.62
C LYS A 514 3.94 -17.51 5.98
N TYR A 515 2.68 -17.91 5.85
CA TYR A 515 1.53 -17.10 6.21
C TYR A 515 0.94 -17.57 7.52
N THR A 516 0.90 -16.69 8.51
CA THR A 516 0.29 -16.94 9.83
C THR A 516 -0.73 -15.86 10.17
N GLY A 517 -1.97 -16.26 10.43
CA GLY A 517 -3.04 -15.31 10.76
C GLY A 517 -4.11 -15.91 11.67
N GLN A 518 -4.81 -15.05 12.41
CA GLN A 518 -5.79 -15.53 13.39
C GLN A 518 -7.18 -15.67 12.77
N TRP A 519 -7.79 -14.59 12.28
CA TRP A 519 -9.18 -14.56 11.83
C TRP A 519 -9.37 -13.51 10.72
N TYR A 520 -10.10 -13.84 9.64
CA TYR A 520 -10.27 -12.98 8.46
C TYR A 520 -8.93 -12.68 7.78
N VAL A 521 -8.26 -13.72 7.30
CA VAL A 521 -6.90 -13.65 6.76
C VAL A 521 -6.74 -14.41 5.45
N GLN A 522 -5.62 -14.21 4.75
CA GLN A 522 -5.22 -15.01 3.57
C GLN A 522 -6.27 -14.93 2.45
N GLY A 523 -6.51 -13.72 1.96
CA GLY A 523 -7.48 -13.46 0.89
C GLY A 523 -8.94 -13.56 1.33
N ALA A 524 -9.24 -13.54 2.63
CA ALA A 524 -10.61 -13.51 3.13
C ALA A 524 -11.27 -12.14 2.94
N ALA A 525 -12.61 -12.10 2.90
CA ALA A 525 -13.33 -10.83 2.77
C ALA A 525 -14.66 -10.80 3.53
N ALA A 526 -15.05 -9.62 4.01
CA ALA A 526 -16.29 -9.40 4.74
C ALA A 526 -17.05 -8.12 4.37
N HIS A 527 -18.39 -8.26 4.39
CA HIS A 527 -19.36 -7.20 4.14
C HIS A 527 -19.19 -6.52 2.78
N PHE A 528 -19.64 -7.20 1.73
CA PHE A 528 -19.58 -6.71 0.34
C PHE A 528 -18.17 -6.39 -0.18
N ALA A 529 -17.10 -6.90 0.43
CA ALA A 529 -15.73 -6.57 0.08
C ALA A 529 -15.08 -7.58 -0.88
N VAL A 530 -13.83 -7.31 -1.26
CA VAL A 530 -12.99 -8.23 -2.02
C VAL A 530 -11.66 -8.41 -1.32
N GLY A 531 -11.25 -9.65 -1.10
CA GLY A 531 -9.95 -10.02 -0.56
C GLY A 531 -9.30 -11.05 -1.47
N ILE A 532 -8.03 -10.85 -1.80
CA ILE A 532 -7.25 -11.72 -2.70
C ILE A 532 -5.84 -11.87 -2.15
N LEU A 533 -5.39 -13.11 -2.02
CA LEU A 533 -3.99 -13.48 -1.88
C LEU A 533 -3.58 -14.25 -3.15
N GLU A 534 -2.50 -13.84 -3.80
CA GLU A 534 -1.83 -14.63 -4.84
C GLU A 534 -0.41 -14.94 -4.38
N ASP A 535 -0.04 -16.21 -4.43
CA ASP A 535 1.33 -16.69 -4.25
C ASP A 535 1.83 -17.27 -5.58
N GLY A 536 2.95 -16.74 -6.08
CA GLY A 536 3.52 -17.13 -7.37
C GLY A 536 4.19 -18.50 -7.36
N GLY A 537 4.54 -19.00 -6.18
CA GLY A 537 4.90 -20.39 -5.92
C GLY A 537 6.09 -20.55 -4.99
N GLY A 538 6.23 -21.76 -4.46
CA GLY A 538 7.24 -22.05 -3.46
C GLY A 538 7.06 -23.40 -2.80
N ARG A 539 7.48 -23.54 -1.55
CA ARG A 539 6.94 -24.56 -0.67
C ARG A 539 6.43 -23.83 0.54
N ASP A 540 5.14 -23.54 0.51
CA ASP A 540 4.54 -22.51 1.31
C ASP A 540 3.72 -23.13 2.45
N THR A 541 3.57 -22.37 3.52
CA THR A 541 2.79 -22.80 4.68
C THR A 541 1.76 -21.75 5.06
N TYR A 542 0.50 -22.15 5.02
CA TYR A 542 -0.65 -21.30 5.34
C TYR A 542 -1.31 -21.74 6.65
N ASN A 543 -1.18 -20.93 7.69
CA ASN A 543 -1.78 -21.17 9.00
C ASN A 543 -2.88 -20.16 9.29
N GLY A 544 -4.14 -20.61 9.27
CA GLY A 544 -5.31 -19.86 9.73
C GLY A 544 -5.94 -20.53 10.96
N PHE A 545 -5.77 -19.92 12.14
CA PHE A 545 -6.12 -20.60 13.41
C PHE A 545 -7.61 -20.51 13.77
N LEU A 546 -8.30 -19.44 13.39
CA LEU A 546 -9.74 -19.24 13.61
C LEU A 546 -10.48 -19.15 12.27
N ASN A 547 -11.78 -18.84 12.33
CA ASN A 547 -12.64 -18.91 11.16
C ASN A 547 -12.22 -17.90 10.06
N MET A 548 -12.73 -18.09 8.83
CA MET A 548 -12.62 -17.11 7.75
C MET A 548 -11.17 -16.89 7.30
N SER A 549 -10.56 -17.90 6.68
CA SER A 549 -9.23 -17.77 6.07
C SER A 549 -9.16 -18.35 4.65
N GLN A 550 -8.05 -18.17 3.95
CA GLN A 550 -7.70 -18.92 2.74
C GLN A 550 -8.80 -18.83 1.66
N GLY A 551 -9.06 -17.60 1.22
CA GLY A 551 -10.05 -17.31 0.18
C GLY A 551 -11.51 -17.43 0.61
N ALA A 552 -11.81 -17.32 1.90
CA ALA A 552 -13.20 -17.35 2.38
C ALA A 552 -13.97 -16.05 2.13
N GLY A 553 -15.17 -16.15 1.56
CA GLY A 553 -16.07 -15.02 1.33
C GLY A 553 -17.20 -14.93 2.36
N HIS A 554 -17.37 -13.77 3.00
CA HIS A 554 -18.48 -13.50 3.92
C HIS A 554 -19.45 -12.45 3.40
N ASP A 555 -20.76 -12.63 3.62
CA ASP A 555 -21.71 -11.52 3.62
C ASP A 555 -21.66 -10.70 2.32
N PHE A 556 -21.95 -11.37 1.20
CA PHE A 556 -21.84 -10.82 -0.16
C PHE A 556 -20.43 -10.36 -0.56
N SER A 557 -19.39 -10.87 0.08
CA SER A 557 -18.00 -10.60 -0.32
C SER A 557 -17.41 -11.70 -1.18
N VAL A 558 -16.35 -11.36 -1.90
CA VAL A 558 -15.50 -12.30 -2.63
C VAL A 558 -14.19 -12.47 -1.86
N GLY A 559 -13.90 -13.67 -1.39
CA GLY A 559 -12.57 -14.05 -0.93
C GLY A 559 -11.89 -14.97 -1.94
N ALA A 560 -10.59 -14.80 -2.16
CA ALA A 560 -9.83 -15.67 -3.04
C ALA A 560 -8.38 -15.90 -2.54
N LEU A 561 -7.92 -17.15 -2.66
CA LEU A 561 -6.51 -17.52 -2.56
C LEU A 561 -6.13 -18.25 -3.85
N PHE A 562 -5.07 -17.80 -4.51
CA PHE A 562 -4.48 -18.44 -5.69
C PHE A 562 -3.02 -18.79 -5.38
N ASP A 563 -2.74 -20.09 -5.29
CA ASP A 563 -1.39 -20.64 -5.23
C ASP A 563 -1.06 -21.23 -6.61
N TYR A 564 0.10 -20.86 -7.15
CA TYR A 564 0.45 -21.15 -8.54
C TYR A 564 1.51 -22.23 -8.73
N ALA A 565 2.26 -22.61 -7.70
CA ALA A 565 3.18 -23.74 -7.76
C ALA A 565 3.73 -24.08 -6.39
N GLY A 566 3.84 -25.36 -6.06
CA GLY A 566 4.60 -25.69 -4.86
C GLY A 566 4.42 -27.09 -4.36
N SER A 567 4.41 -27.30 -3.05
CA SER A 567 4.00 -28.54 -2.41
C SER A 567 3.65 -28.18 -0.99
N ASP A 568 2.44 -27.68 -0.82
CA ASP A 568 2.14 -26.67 0.17
C ASP A 568 1.36 -27.24 1.34
N ALA A 569 1.43 -26.54 2.47
CA ALA A 569 0.84 -26.99 3.72
C ALA A 569 -0.23 -26.02 4.19
N TYR A 570 -1.49 -26.46 4.14
CA TYR A 570 -2.65 -25.67 4.53
C TYR A 570 -3.22 -26.15 5.87
N SER A 571 -3.09 -25.34 6.91
CA SER A 571 -3.78 -25.54 8.20
C SER A 571 -4.96 -24.59 8.32
N ALA A 572 -6.17 -25.16 8.26
CA ALA A 572 -7.41 -24.43 8.10
C ALA A 572 -8.44 -24.72 9.20
N SER A 573 -8.97 -23.66 9.81
CA SER A 573 -10.17 -23.71 10.64
C SER A 573 -11.46 -23.67 9.80
N PRO A 574 -12.66 -23.80 10.39
CA PRO A 574 -13.91 -23.70 9.62
C PRO A 574 -14.07 -22.37 8.90
N LEU A 575 -14.80 -22.40 7.78
CA LEU A 575 -14.97 -21.29 6.86
C LEU A 575 -13.65 -20.87 6.21
N SER A 576 -12.96 -21.84 5.59
CA SER A 576 -11.68 -21.62 4.93
C SER A 576 -11.55 -22.44 3.64
N LEU A 577 -10.43 -22.31 2.91
CA LEU A 577 -10.15 -23.02 1.66
C LEU A 577 -11.30 -22.83 0.65
N GLY A 578 -11.59 -21.57 0.34
CA GLY A 578 -12.60 -21.19 -0.64
C GLY A 578 -14.04 -21.34 -0.17
N ALA A 579 -14.28 -21.36 1.15
CA ALA A 579 -15.62 -21.47 1.69
C ALA A 579 -16.47 -20.19 1.50
N GLY A 580 -17.76 -20.38 1.23
CA GLY A 580 -18.74 -19.27 1.16
C GLY A 580 -19.61 -19.19 2.41
N ASN A 581 -19.73 -18.01 3.03
CA ASN A 581 -20.52 -17.80 4.24
C ASN A 581 -21.53 -16.65 4.07
N ALA A 582 -22.79 -16.87 4.42
CA ALA A 582 -23.85 -15.87 4.34
C ALA A 582 -23.88 -15.14 2.98
N ASN A 583 -24.09 -15.89 1.88
CA ASN A 583 -24.05 -15.35 0.51
C ASN A 583 -22.70 -14.78 0.07
N GLY A 584 -21.59 -15.16 0.71
CA GLY A 584 -20.26 -14.90 0.16
C GLY A 584 -19.91 -15.86 -0.98
N ILE A 585 -18.93 -15.45 -1.80
CA ILE A 585 -18.24 -16.28 -2.78
C ILE A 585 -16.82 -16.50 -2.25
N GLY A 586 -16.48 -17.74 -1.93
CA GLY A 586 -15.11 -18.14 -1.62
C GLY A 586 -14.47 -18.88 -2.79
N ILE A 587 -13.20 -18.61 -3.04
CA ILE A 587 -12.41 -19.23 -4.10
C ILE A 587 -11.06 -19.66 -3.52
N PHE A 588 -10.72 -20.92 -3.69
CA PHE A 588 -9.39 -21.46 -3.45
C PHE A 588 -8.93 -22.18 -4.71
N PHE A 589 -7.70 -21.92 -5.11
CA PHE A 589 -7.06 -22.47 -6.30
C PHE A 589 -5.62 -22.80 -5.94
N ASP A 590 -5.26 -24.06 -6.14
CA ASP A 590 -3.90 -24.58 -6.14
C ASP A 590 -3.62 -25.20 -7.52
N ALA A 591 -2.49 -24.84 -8.13
CA ALA A 591 -2.18 -25.20 -9.51
C ALA A 591 -1.39 -26.50 -9.65
N GLU A 592 -0.36 -26.69 -8.82
CA GLU A 592 0.56 -27.82 -8.88
C GLU A 592 1.27 -28.01 -7.55
N GLY A 593 1.45 -29.26 -7.12
CA GLY A 593 2.19 -29.58 -5.91
C GLY A 593 1.76 -30.90 -5.32
N ASP A 594 2.55 -31.49 -4.41
CA ASP A 594 2.05 -32.59 -3.57
C ASP A 594 1.60 -31.98 -2.23
N ASP A 595 0.31 -31.68 -2.11
CA ASP A 595 -0.18 -30.75 -1.08
C ASP A 595 -0.74 -31.44 0.16
N THR A 596 -0.73 -30.74 1.28
CA THR A 596 -1.30 -31.22 2.54
C THR A 596 -2.37 -30.27 3.05
N TYR A 597 -3.60 -30.79 3.12
CA TYR A 597 -4.76 -30.06 3.63
C TYR A 597 -5.14 -30.58 5.01
N ASN A 598 -5.01 -29.74 6.03
CA ASN A 598 -5.52 -29.98 7.38
C ASN A 598 -6.72 -29.06 7.66
N ALA A 599 -7.90 -29.51 7.29
CA ALA A 599 -9.14 -28.74 7.37
C ALA A 599 -10.26 -29.46 8.13
N GLN A 600 -11.18 -28.69 8.72
CA GLN A 600 -12.36 -29.20 9.41
C GLN A 600 -13.59 -28.32 9.20
N GLY A 601 -14.78 -28.90 9.35
CA GLY A 601 -16.04 -28.17 9.26
C GLY A 601 -16.34 -27.66 7.84
N THR A 602 -16.84 -26.42 7.73
CA THR A 602 -17.18 -25.79 6.45
C THR A 602 -15.91 -25.31 5.75
N ALA A 603 -15.19 -26.20 5.09
CA ALA A 603 -13.99 -25.88 4.32
C ALA A 603 -14.01 -26.58 2.96
N LEU A 604 -12.97 -26.40 2.13
CA LEU A 604 -12.79 -27.08 0.85
C LEU A 604 -13.98 -26.80 -0.10
N GLY A 605 -14.27 -25.52 -0.31
CA GLY A 605 -15.35 -25.06 -1.17
C GLY A 605 -16.77 -25.27 -0.63
N ASN A 606 -16.91 -25.72 0.62
CA ASN A 606 -18.24 -25.82 1.26
C ASN A 606 -18.84 -24.45 1.58
N VAL A 607 -20.17 -24.44 1.74
CA VAL A 607 -20.92 -23.21 2.02
C VAL A 607 -21.72 -23.30 3.31
N ASN A 608 -21.75 -22.19 4.05
CA ASN A 608 -22.71 -21.92 5.10
C ASN A 608 -23.68 -20.81 4.64
N PRO A 609 -24.77 -21.17 3.95
CA PRO A 609 -25.67 -20.19 3.34
C PRO A 609 -26.51 -19.44 4.38
N ALA A 610 -27.11 -18.32 3.97
CA ALA A 610 -28.04 -17.58 4.82
C ALA A 610 -29.28 -18.42 5.22
N PRO A 611 -29.92 -18.10 6.37
CA PRO A 611 -31.16 -18.74 6.78
C PRO A 611 -32.32 -18.55 5.77
N VAL A 612 -33.19 -19.55 5.71
CA VAL A 612 -34.46 -19.53 4.95
C VAL A 612 -35.43 -18.52 5.55
N GLY A 613 -36.27 -17.88 4.72
CA GLY A 613 -37.30 -16.92 5.13
C GLY A 613 -36.88 -15.45 5.04
N SER A 614 -35.80 -15.15 4.32
CA SER A 614 -35.38 -13.78 4.02
C SER A 614 -35.05 -13.64 2.53
N LEU A 615 -35.07 -12.41 2.00
CA LEU A 615 -34.66 -12.13 0.62
C LEU A 615 -33.27 -12.74 0.27
N ARG A 616 -32.38 -12.90 1.26
CA ARG A 616 -31.06 -13.52 1.08
C ARG A 616 -31.09 -14.98 0.65
N GLU A 617 -32.19 -15.70 0.88
CA GLU A 617 -32.30 -17.11 0.50
C GLU A 617 -32.29 -17.32 -1.02
N GLN A 618 -32.65 -16.28 -1.78
CA GLN A 618 -32.63 -16.26 -3.24
C GLN A 618 -31.28 -15.84 -3.81
N ALA A 619 -30.36 -15.35 -2.98
CA ALA A 619 -29.04 -14.91 -3.43
C ALA A 619 -28.01 -16.05 -3.41
N LEU A 620 -27.06 -15.99 -4.34
CA LEU A 620 -25.98 -16.97 -4.43
C LEU A 620 -25.12 -16.98 -3.16
N SER A 621 -24.79 -18.18 -2.68
CA SER A 621 -23.68 -18.43 -1.77
C SER A 621 -22.85 -19.52 -2.43
N LEU A 622 -21.57 -19.29 -2.64
CA LEU A 622 -20.72 -20.18 -3.43
C LEU A 622 -19.40 -20.40 -2.71
N GLY A 623 -18.94 -21.64 -2.71
CA GLY A 623 -17.57 -21.98 -2.38
C GLY A 623 -16.99 -22.78 -3.53
N VAL A 624 -15.72 -22.51 -3.84
CA VAL A 624 -14.97 -23.17 -4.91
C VAL A 624 -13.63 -23.57 -4.32
N PHE A 625 -13.31 -24.85 -4.43
CA PHE A 625 -12.01 -25.40 -4.11
C PHE A 625 -11.52 -26.14 -5.34
N LEU A 626 -10.36 -25.75 -5.84
CA LEU A 626 -9.70 -26.36 -6.98
C LEU A 626 -8.26 -26.67 -6.61
N ASP A 627 -7.88 -27.88 -6.95
CA ASP A 627 -6.53 -28.40 -6.89
C ASP A 627 -6.33 -29.13 -8.23
N PHE A 628 -5.31 -28.72 -8.99
CA PHE A 628 -5.07 -29.17 -10.36
C PHE A 628 -3.90 -30.16 -10.50
N GLY A 629 -3.12 -30.39 -9.45
CA GLY A 629 -1.88 -31.16 -9.48
C GLY A 629 -1.85 -32.32 -8.50
N GLY A 630 -0.68 -32.93 -8.35
CA GLY A 630 -0.36 -33.59 -7.08
C GLY A 630 -0.79 -35.01 -6.78
N THR A 631 -0.20 -35.47 -5.67
CA THR A 631 -0.67 -36.60 -4.85
C THR A 631 -0.90 -36.09 -3.43
N ASP A 632 -2.15 -35.71 -3.14
CA ASP A 632 -2.43 -34.84 -2.01
C ASP A 632 -2.88 -35.60 -0.76
N GLN A 633 -2.75 -34.93 0.38
CA GLN A 633 -3.18 -35.42 1.67
C GLN A 633 -4.39 -34.63 2.17
N PHE A 634 -5.57 -35.24 2.05
CA PHE A 634 -6.81 -34.69 2.58
C PHE A 634 -7.17 -35.23 3.97
N PRO A 635 -7.95 -34.49 4.79
CA PRO A 635 -8.40 -34.98 6.08
C PRO A 635 -9.32 -36.19 5.94
N ALA A 636 -9.09 -37.25 6.71
CA ALA A 636 -9.92 -38.47 6.70
C ALA A 636 -11.42 -38.21 6.99
N ALA A 637 -11.73 -37.11 7.68
CA ALA A 637 -13.11 -36.68 7.97
C ALA A 637 -13.86 -36.11 6.75
N VAL A 638 -13.18 -35.88 5.62
CA VAL A 638 -13.73 -35.31 4.39
C VAL A 638 -13.60 -36.33 3.25
N PRO A 639 -14.31 -37.48 3.30
CA PRO A 639 -14.10 -38.61 2.38
C PRO A 639 -14.46 -38.31 0.91
N HIS A 640 -15.01 -37.13 0.64
CA HIS A 640 -15.30 -36.71 -0.71
C HIS A 640 -14.13 -36.02 -1.40
N ALA A 641 -13.17 -35.46 -0.66
CA ALA A 641 -11.95 -34.85 -1.18
C ALA A 641 -10.89 -35.94 -1.39
N VAL A 642 -10.58 -36.21 -2.66
CA VAL A 642 -9.56 -37.15 -3.12
C VAL A 642 -9.07 -36.70 -4.50
N ASP A 643 -7.83 -37.04 -4.83
CA ASP A 643 -7.19 -36.69 -6.10
C ASP A 643 -8.03 -37.13 -7.31
N GLY A 644 -8.07 -36.27 -8.33
CA GLY A 644 -8.83 -36.50 -9.56
C GLY A 644 -10.36 -36.50 -9.40
N SER A 645 -10.88 -36.17 -8.22
CA SER A 645 -12.32 -36.06 -8.02
C SER A 645 -12.87 -34.72 -8.49
N ARG A 646 -14.03 -34.76 -9.16
CA ARG A 646 -14.78 -33.56 -9.54
C ARG A 646 -16.21 -33.69 -9.02
N LYS A 647 -16.46 -33.07 -7.86
CA LYS A 647 -17.74 -33.13 -7.15
C LYS A 647 -18.28 -31.73 -6.94
N GLY A 648 -19.60 -31.59 -7.00
CA GLY A 648 -20.27 -30.33 -6.76
C GLY A 648 -21.71 -30.59 -6.35
N THR A 649 -22.23 -29.73 -5.47
CA THR A 649 -23.63 -29.79 -5.04
C THR A 649 -24.22 -28.40 -5.20
N PHE A 650 -25.38 -28.32 -5.87
CA PHE A 650 -26.17 -27.11 -5.95
C PHE A 650 -27.52 -27.34 -5.29
N VAL A 651 -27.88 -26.47 -4.34
CA VAL A 651 -29.16 -26.54 -3.63
C VAL A 651 -29.91 -25.24 -3.85
N ARG A 652 -31.10 -25.33 -4.45
CA ARG A 652 -32.04 -24.20 -4.47
C ARG A 652 -32.76 -24.14 -3.13
N ARG A 653 -32.79 -22.96 -2.51
CA ARG A 653 -33.49 -22.70 -1.25
C ARG A 653 -34.59 -21.67 -1.49
N GLY A 654 -35.77 -21.92 -0.92
CA GLY A 654 -36.98 -21.12 -1.14
C GLY A 654 -37.54 -21.34 -2.55
N GLU A 655 -38.64 -22.09 -2.68
CA GLU A 655 -39.44 -22.01 -3.91
C GLU A 655 -40.27 -20.72 -3.88
N PRO A 656 -40.43 -20.01 -5.02
CA PRO A 656 -41.20 -18.77 -5.08
C PRO A 656 -42.66 -18.90 -4.65
#